data_AF-A0A955NWY8-F1
#
_entry.id   AF-A0A955NWY8-F1
#
_cell.length_a   1.000
_cell.length_b   1.000
_cell.length_c   1.000
_cell.angle_alpha   90.00
_cell.angle_beta   90.00
_cell.angle_gamma   90.00
#
_symmetry.space_group_name_H-M   'P 1'
#
loop_
_entity.id
_entity.type
_entity.pdbx_description
1 polymer ?
#
loop_
_entity_poly.entity_id
_entity_poly.type
_entity_poly.pdbx_seq_one_letter_code
_entity_poly.pdbx_strand_id
1 'polypeptide(L)'
;MTAIGLILGLILPEAKAQNPYPGWAAPKRIPTRSERATYPDIAVDGDTIHVIFRATYTFVADDQGVPPEELILDEIQMLQLVERRNIDVQVEALGGKDAIRKRRQDLLKQLEQIQSRPDQTSNQSTSPVQTAIYYTRSDDRGKTFMETPVPIIAEPETFYGQCALHVDARGLYVGYTAEAGDNVIHTYATFSEDGGKNWSRPQQLSTSKFNCFDPHLAPIPGGGVIMTWWELEETETESKTSPGFEGMQEALDQGLIKTTERSRERSLIKYSRRLGGTWQTEKFLSDTDSVASYVNLTTGPNNEIFVHWVDRYGPECRVSRDGGVTWETTLDFSQVLDDQKSNTFLYGGGDYHFIQGDIELRRSTQLQHRKGLLQGDWQNVIDPQAQYSFPRLDFTKNEVQVVWGTTDNLAGQSVLYFREDNKPPTSELIYPVDGAFTKPVLVFLWDAVDDIATRMTYRWTIMKREKPDDQPEPHNWFEYEAAKENPIEPLPDGYYTLFLQAKDFAGNEEPKPTEFKFQTYYVPPKIEADRNSLPPVEIETRNMEIRWTTEDNTPTENDPLIAYRLDGNPVTEFARRDSIRISGLRQGWHQIQLYAKDENGNIYPFGDTVSVRVNLSLMLVWQEKPQQPVQDGEIFVSGDRVSLRWRVTDNTQDEGVNFFSSVRYIFNDGETSDWSTPQIFTDYEFSGEDGQPLREGKYIFQVIAQDEFGNQVFGSREQGDMGGAYIATQFTVDRTPPAVDFAEAVTYNEETKVPTLTVTGNDNYTQNQNLKYQFRVITRDEPDPPWSALGSSASFTAEGHPVKWYSWGYKVQARAQDIVGNVTTDVAEMNLIWYVRSPALLYTLVGVVALVALAILYLLFASMAEKRRQKKRQQAKREAAQKSSTTGALGGAEMAGAGTAAGDEDDLFEVRETSTSETGGSDDIFGSPAAAPPPSDFGGGGGSTFDDPFSTSETTVFDDPFAEAPPMEES
;
A
#
# COMPACT_ATOMS: atom_id res chain seq x y z
N MET A 1 6.02 27.87 3.35
CA MET A 1 6.17 28.40 4.73
C MET A 1 4.88 29.07 5.18
N THR A 2 4.45 30.20 4.57
CA THR A 2 3.25 30.97 4.97
C THR A 2 1.98 30.13 5.21
N ALA A 3 1.63 29.18 4.32
CA ALA A 3 0.46 28.31 4.52
C ALA A 3 0.61 27.25 5.64
N ILE A 4 1.84 26.96 6.09
CA ILE A 4 2.13 25.95 7.13
C ILE A 4 2.22 26.60 8.52
N GLY A 5 2.77 27.82 8.62
CA GLY A 5 2.79 28.58 9.87
C GLY A 5 1.39 28.84 10.44
N LEU A 6 0.40 29.02 9.55
CA LEU A 6 -1.01 29.21 9.92
C LEU A 6 -1.67 27.94 10.51
N ILE A 7 -1.08 26.76 10.28
CA ILE A 7 -1.53 25.48 10.86
C ILE A 7 -0.76 25.15 12.15
N LEU A 8 0.56 25.39 12.19
CA LEU A 8 1.38 25.17 13.39
C LEU A 8 0.98 26.10 14.56
N GLY A 9 0.50 27.31 14.25
CA GLY A 9 -0.01 28.26 15.25
C GLY A 9 -1.25 27.78 16.04
N LEU A 10 -1.86 26.65 15.65
CA LEU A 10 -3.01 26.04 16.34
C LEU A 10 -2.64 24.87 17.26
N ILE A 11 -1.35 24.47 17.33
CA ILE A 11 -0.92 23.20 17.96
C ILE A 11 -0.03 23.42 19.20
N LEU A 12 0.67 24.56 19.30
CA LEU A 12 1.34 24.93 20.55
C LEU A 12 0.32 24.97 21.70
N PRO A 13 0.63 24.43 22.89
CA PRO A 13 -0.29 24.45 24.02
C PRO A 13 -0.47 25.89 24.51
N GLU A 14 -1.55 26.55 24.08
CA GLU A 14 -2.01 27.81 24.65
C GLU A 14 -2.08 27.69 26.19
N ALA A 15 -1.72 28.78 26.88
CA ALA A 15 -1.67 28.79 28.34
C ALA A 15 -3.00 28.31 28.92
N LYS A 16 -2.96 27.25 29.74
CA LYS A 16 -4.15 26.51 30.19
C LYS A 16 -4.94 27.25 31.28
N ALA A 17 -5.46 28.43 30.94
CA ALA A 17 -6.65 28.98 31.58
C ALA A 17 -7.79 27.96 31.37
N GLN A 18 -8.18 27.29 32.46
CA GLN A 18 -9.19 26.22 32.41
C GLN A 18 -10.60 26.80 32.44
N ASN A 19 -10.76 27.99 33.00
CA ASN A 19 -12.02 28.70 33.15
C ASN A 19 -12.06 29.91 32.20
N PRO A 20 -13.19 30.19 31.53
CA PRO A 20 -13.40 31.46 30.85
C PRO A 20 -13.55 32.62 31.87
N TYR A 21 -13.12 33.82 31.49
CA TYR A 21 -13.34 35.03 32.28
C TYR A 21 -14.40 35.89 31.56
N PRO A 22 -15.62 36.04 32.13
CA PRO A 22 -16.69 36.76 31.45
C PRO A 22 -16.30 38.18 31.05
N GLY A 23 -16.41 38.49 29.75
CA GLY A 23 -16.02 39.77 29.16
C GLY A 23 -14.52 39.95 28.86
N TRP A 24 -13.71 38.88 28.89
CA TRP A 24 -12.27 38.94 28.63
C TRP A 24 -11.79 37.87 27.63
N ALA A 25 -11.00 38.29 26.65
CA ALA A 25 -10.41 37.40 25.65
C ALA A 25 -9.39 36.42 26.26
N ALA A 26 -9.17 35.29 25.58
CA ALA A 26 -8.16 34.30 25.99
C ALA A 26 -6.73 34.89 26.00
N PRO A 27 -5.90 34.64 27.04
CA PRO A 27 -4.51 35.09 27.08
C PRO A 27 -3.66 34.56 25.92
N LYS A 28 -3.27 35.46 25.01
CA LYS A 28 -2.46 35.18 23.83
C LYS A 28 -0.97 35.40 24.12
N ARG A 29 -0.11 34.47 23.70
CA ARG A 29 1.36 34.67 23.75
C ARG A 29 1.79 35.63 22.63
N ILE A 30 2.49 36.71 22.97
CA ILE A 30 3.18 37.57 22.01
C ILE A 30 4.44 36.84 21.51
N PRO A 31 4.78 36.88 20.21
CA PRO A 31 6.07 36.37 19.73
C PRO A 31 7.22 37.18 20.31
N THR A 32 8.13 36.54 21.04
CA THR A 32 9.23 37.22 21.76
C THR A 32 10.62 36.98 21.18
N ARG A 33 10.78 35.95 20.33
CA ARG A 33 12.06 35.39 19.84
C ARG A 33 13.04 34.90 20.94
N SER A 34 12.72 35.05 22.23
CA SER A 34 13.56 34.61 23.35
C SER A 34 12.72 33.93 24.43
N GLU A 35 13.31 32.93 25.08
CA GLU A 35 12.79 32.21 26.26
C GLU A 35 12.70 33.09 27.52
N ARG A 36 13.23 34.31 27.48
CA ARG A 36 13.37 35.22 28.61
C ARG A 36 12.89 36.64 28.29
N ALA A 37 11.58 36.75 28.03
CA ALA A 37 10.91 38.02 27.80
C ALA A 37 10.21 38.53 29.07
N THR A 38 10.41 39.80 29.41
CA THR A 38 9.98 40.42 30.67
C THR A 38 9.69 41.91 30.50
N TYR A 39 9.08 42.52 31.53
CA TYR A 39 8.78 43.95 31.62
C TYR A 39 8.15 44.54 30.34
N PRO A 40 7.02 43.98 29.85
CA PRO A 40 6.34 44.54 28.70
C PRO A 40 5.69 45.89 29.06
N ASP A 41 5.46 46.72 28.06
CA ASP A 41 4.57 47.88 28.16
C ASP A 41 3.79 48.09 26.87
N ILE A 42 2.60 48.71 26.98
CA ILE A 42 1.58 48.79 25.92
C ILE A 42 1.16 50.24 25.65
N ALA A 43 0.90 50.56 24.39
CA ALA A 43 0.23 51.80 23.98
C ALA A 43 -0.67 51.56 22.75
N VAL A 44 -1.74 52.32 22.63
CA VAL A 44 -2.80 52.10 21.62
C VAL A 44 -2.99 53.33 20.73
N ASP A 45 -2.99 53.13 19.40
CA ASP A 45 -3.42 54.13 18.41
C ASP A 45 -4.62 53.61 17.62
N GLY A 46 -5.82 53.96 18.10
CA GLY A 46 -7.09 53.56 17.52
C GLY A 46 -7.38 52.07 17.70
N ASP A 47 -7.07 51.30 16.66
CA ASP A 47 -7.19 49.83 16.59
C ASP A 47 -5.81 49.15 16.50
N THR A 48 -4.73 49.95 16.44
CA THR A 48 -3.33 49.49 16.45
C THR A 48 -2.85 49.34 17.89
N ILE A 49 -2.27 48.19 18.22
CA ILE A 49 -1.72 47.92 19.55
C ILE A 49 -0.20 47.83 19.44
N HIS A 50 0.50 48.73 20.12
CA HIS A 50 1.95 48.79 20.20
C HIS A 50 2.40 48.15 21.50
N VAL A 51 3.37 47.23 21.44
CA VAL A 51 3.94 46.60 22.63
C VAL A 51 5.45 46.62 22.55
N ILE A 52 6.10 46.97 23.66
CA ILE A 52 7.54 46.78 23.84
C ILE A 52 7.80 45.78 24.97
N PHE A 53 8.97 45.17 24.99
CA PHE A 53 9.41 44.29 26.07
C PHE A 53 10.93 44.13 26.10
N ARG A 54 11.47 43.79 27.27
CA ARG A 54 12.84 43.26 27.41
C ARG A 54 12.86 41.83 26.90
N ALA A 55 13.85 41.47 26.09
CA ALA A 55 14.17 40.09 25.78
C ALA A 55 15.66 39.80 26.00
N THR A 56 15.97 38.61 26.52
CA THR A 56 17.31 38.21 26.96
C THR A 56 17.74 36.95 26.21
N TYR A 57 18.87 37.02 25.51
CA TYR A 57 19.36 35.97 24.61
C TYR A 57 20.68 35.40 25.11
N THR A 58 20.66 34.13 25.49
CA THR A 58 21.86 33.30 25.63
C THR A 58 22.19 32.70 24.26
N PHE A 59 23.17 33.24 23.55
CA PHE A 59 23.66 32.60 22.34
C PHE A 59 24.35 31.28 22.69
N VAL A 60 23.81 30.17 22.18
CA VAL A 60 24.56 28.92 22.04
C VAL A 60 25.34 29.05 20.73
N ALA A 61 26.66 29.14 20.82
CA ALA A 61 27.51 29.73 19.77
C ALA A 61 27.59 28.93 18.44
N ASP A 62 27.03 27.72 18.37
CA ASP A 62 27.26 26.77 17.28
C ASP A 62 26.01 26.33 16.48
N ASP A 63 24.78 26.74 16.83
CA ASP A 63 23.61 26.15 16.16
C ASP A 63 23.35 26.74 14.77
N GLN A 64 23.64 25.94 13.74
CA GLN A 64 23.61 26.22 12.31
C GLN A 64 22.18 26.36 11.73
N GLY A 65 21.26 26.99 12.46
CA GLY A 65 19.86 27.14 12.05
C GLY A 65 19.06 25.83 12.04
N VAL A 66 19.48 24.83 12.83
CA VAL A 66 18.70 23.61 13.06
C VAL A 66 17.53 23.94 14.00
N PRO A 67 16.28 23.57 13.69
CA PRO A 67 15.16 23.82 14.60
C PRO A 67 15.28 23.01 15.90
N PRO A 68 14.73 23.50 17.03
CA PRO A 68 14.55 22.71 18.24
C PRO A 68 13.87 21.35 17.98
N GLU A 69 14.32 20.33 18.71
CA GLU A 69 13.78 18.96 18.64
C GLU A 69 12.26 18.90 18.82
N GLU A 70 11.72 19.69 19.76
CA GLU A 70 10.29 19.78 20.05
C GLU A 70 9.47 20.23 18.82
N LEU A 71 9.91 21.26 18.08
CA LEU A 71 9.23 21.72 16.87
C LEU A 71 9.27 20.69 15.73
N ILE A 72 10.34 19.90 15.66
CA ILE A 72 10.48 18.82 14.68
C ILE A 72 9.53 17.66 15.04
N LEU A 73 9.42 17.33 16.33
CA LEU A 73 8.47 16.32 16.84
C LEU A 73 7.02 16.74 16.61
N ASP A 74 6.66 18.01 16.81
CA ASP A 74 5.31 18.53 16.57
C ASP A 74 4.94 18.51 15.08
N GLU A 75 5.84 18.94 14.18
CA GLU A 75 5.58 18.85 12.73
C GLU A 75 5.45 17.37 12.28
N ILE A 76 6.25 16.45 12.84
CA ILE A 76 6.10 15.00 12.62
C ILE A 76 4.71 14.50 13.09
N GLN A 77 4.24 14.91 14.26
CA GLN A 77 2.93 14.50 14.79
C GLN A 77 1.78 15.04 13.94
N MET A 78 1.82 16.30 13.53
CA MET A 78 0.81 16.91 12.65
C MET A 78 0.72 16.17 11.30
N LEU A 79 1.87 15.89 10.67
CA LEU A 79 1.92 15.14 9.41
C LEU A 79 1.42 13.68 9.56
N GLN A 80 1.60 13.06 10.73
CA GLN A 80 0.98 11.75 11.02
C GLN A 80 -0.54 11.83 11.24
N LEU A 81 -1.07 12.95 11.72
CA LEU A 81 -2.50 13.14 11.93
C LEU A 81 -3.22 13.31 10.58
N VAL A 82 -2.68 14.15 9.69
CA VAL A 82 -3.23 14.37 8.34
C VAL A 82 -3.18 13.09 7.50
N GLU A 83 -2.06 12.33 7.53
CA GLU A 83 -2.00 11.04 6.83
C GLU A 83 -3.04 10.03 7.37
N ARG A 84 -3.31 10.03 8.69
CA ARG A 84 -4.30 9.13 9.31
C ARG A 84 -5.76 9.53 9.07
N ARG A 85 -6.08 10.84 9.11
CA ARG A 85 -7.46 11.34 8.93
C ARG A 85 -7.94 11.28 7.47
N ASN A 86 -7.03 11.28 6.49
CA ASN A 86 -7.34 11.25 5.05
C ASN A 86 -8.40 12.31 4.64
N ILE A 87 -8.21 13.56 5.06
CA ILE A 87 -9.04 14.67 4.60
C ILE A 87 -8.43 15.17 3.29
N ASP A 88 -9.02 14.80 2.15
CA ASP A 88 -8.37 14.96 0.84
C ASP A 88 -7.96 16.41 0.54
N VAL A 89 -8.76 17.41 0.98
CA VAL A 89 -8.43 18.85 0.87
C VAL A 89 -7.12 19.22 1.62
N GLN A 90 -6.92 18.68 2.82
CA GLN A 90 -5.69 18.92 3.61
C GLN A 90 -4.50 18.15 3.01
N VAL A 91 -4.76 16.96 2.47
CA VAL A 91 -3.75 16.15 1.79
C VAL A 91 -3.26 16.84 0.51
N GLU A 92 -4.16 17.42 -0.29
CA GLU A 92 -3.84 18.15 -1.51
C GLU A 92 -3.11 19.47 -1.22
N ALA A 93 -3.57 20.24 -0.22
CA ALA A 93 -2.92 21.49 0.22
C ALA A 93 -1.46 21.31 0.67
N LEU A 94 -1.09 20.12 1.15
CA LEU A 94 0.29 19.75 1.53
C LEU A 94 1.09 19.06 0.40
N GLY A 95 0.56 19.05 -0.84
CA GLY A 95 1.23 18.46 -2.02
C GLY A 95 1.04 16.96 -2.19
N GLY A 96 0.02 16.37 -1.55
CA GLY A 96 -0.31 14.95 -1.61
C GLY A 96 0.38 14.09 -0.54
N LYS A 97 -0.11 12.86 -0.37
CA LYS A 97 0.39 11.92 0.67
C LYS A 97 1.89 11.69 0.61
N ASP A 98 2.46 11.63 -0.59
CA ASP A 98 3.89 11.33 -0.75
C ASP A 98 4.78 12.55 -0.44
N ALA A 99 4.27 13.78 -0.60
CA ALA A 99 4.93 14.98 -0.08
C ALA A 99 4.90 15.02 1.47
N ILE A 100 3.76 14.71 2.08
CA ILE A 100 3.60 14.56 3.55
C ILE A 100 4.58 13.52 4.10
N ARG A 101 4.63 12.32 3.48
CA ARG A 101 5.55 11.23 3.85
C ARG A 101 7.01 11.65 3.73
N LYS A 102 7.38 12.27 2.61
CA LYS A 102 8.75 12.76 2.37
C LYS A 102 9.15 13.79 3.42
N ARG A 103 8.31 14.82 3.68
CA ARG A 103 8.58 15.84 4.69
C ARG A 103 8.75 15.21 6.07
N ARG A 104 7.91 14.26 6.46
CA ARG A 104 8.06 13.51 7.72
C ARG A 104 9.37 12.70 7.77
N GLN A 105 9.77 12.05 6.69
CA GLN A 105 11.06 11.33 6.62
C GLN A 105 12.26 12.26 6.71
N ASP A 106 12.20 13.45 6.11
CA ASP A 106 13.28 14.43 6.18
C ASP A 106 13.36 15.09 7.58
N LEU A 107 12.22 15.33 8.24
CA LEU A 107 12.16 15.72 9.66
C LEU A 107 12.71 14.64 10.60
N LEU A 108 12.37 13.38 10.39
CA LEU A 108 12.89 12.26 11.20
C LEU A 108 14.43 12.14 11.11
N LYS A 109 15.03 12.45 9.95
CA LYS A 109 16.50 12.55 9.80
C LYS A 109 17.08 13.75 10.54
N GLN A 110 16.37 14.89 10.58
CA GLN A 110 16.81 16.06 11.35
C GLN A 110 16.76 15.76 12.86
N LEU A 111 15.71 15.08 13.32
CA LEU A 111 15.59 14.57 14.69
C LEU A 111 16.73 13.59 15.04
N GLU A 112 16.99 12.60 14.18
CA GLU A 112 18.10 11.66 14.34
C GLU A 112 19.47 12.37 14.36
N GLN A 113 19.66 13.42 13.57
CA GLN A 113 20.87 14.26 13.58
C GLN A 113 21.02 15.12 14.83
N ILE A 114 19.93 15.50 15.50
CA ILE A 114 19.98 16.19 16.81
C ILE A 114 20.30 15.17 17.90
N GLN A 115 19.53 14.08 17.98
CA GLN A 115 19.65 13.03 19.00
C GLN A 115 20.97 12.25 18.93
N SER A 116 21.69 12.29 17.79
CA SER A 116 23.03 11.71 17.64
C SER A 116 24.19 12.69 17.89
N ARG A 117 23.92 13.97 18.19
CA ARG A 117 24.93 14.87 18.77
C ARG A 117 25.26 14.34 20.18
N PRO A 118 26.53 14.04 20.51
CA PRO A 118 26.88 13.59 21.86
C PRO A 118 26.65 14.70 22.88
N ASP A 119 26.09 14.36 24.04
CA ASP A 119 25.78 15.27 25.15
C ASP A 119 26.97 16.21 25.49
N GLN A 120 26.89 17.47 25.06
CA GLN A 120 27.83 18.53 25.46
C GLN A 120 27.40 19.23 26.77
N THR A 121 26.71 18.50 27.65
CA THR A 121 25.96 18.98 28.83
C THR A 121 26.80 19.48 30.01
N SER A 122 28.04 19.95 29.75
CA SER A 122 28.95 20.44 30.79
C SER A 122 29.88 21.60 30.40
N ASN A 123 29.99 21.97 29.11
CA ASN A 123 30.69 23.19 28.72
C ASN A 123 29.76 24.39 28.92
N GLN A 124 29.85 25.04 30.09
CA GLN A 124 29.14 26.30 30.34
C GLN A 124 29.48 27.32 29.24
N SER A 125 28.48 27.69 28.43
CA SER A 125 28.64 28.68 27.36
C SER A 125 28.97 30.04 27.98
N THR A 126 30.22 30.48 27.83
CA THR A 126 30.67 31.83 28.22
C THR A 126 30.28 32.90 27.20
N SER A 127 29.34 32.57 26.29
CA SER A 127 28.80 33.50 25.31
C SER A 127 28.05 34.64 25.99
N PRO A 128 28.22 35.90 25.54
CA PRO A 128 27.62 37.04 26.20
C PRO A 128 26.09 36.96 26.18
N VAL A 129 25.47 37.20 27.34
CA VAL A 129 24.01 37.30 27.48
C VAL A 129 23.56 38.66 26.92
N GLN A 130 23.12 38.69 25.67
CA GLN A 130 22.65 39.93 25.05
C GLN A 130 21.22 40.23 25.53
N THR A 131 21.03 41.37 26.19
CA THR A 131 19.71 41.88 26.55
C THR A 131 19.38 43.07 25.66
N ALA A 132 18.21 43.07 25.03
CA ALA A 132 17.75 44.17 24.19
C ALA A 132 16.25 44.41 24.37
N ILE A 133 15.81 45.62 24.04
CA ILE A 133 14.40 46.02 24.03
C ILE A 133 13.86 45.76 22.63
N TYR A 134 12.74 45.06 22.55
CA TYR A 134 12.05 44.78 21.29
C TYR A 134 10.72 45.51 21.23
N TYR A 135 10.35 45.89 20.02
CA TYR A 135 9.05 46.44 19.64
C TYR A 135 8.31 45.42 18.78
N THR A 136 7.03 45.26 19.05
CA THR A 136 6.07 44.53 18.20
C THR A 136 4.76 45.29 18.16
N ARG A 137 3.89 44.92 17.23
CA ARG A 137 2.54 45.49 17.15
C ARG A 137 1.53 44.50 16.59
N SER A 138 0.27 44.80 16.87
CA SER A 138 -0.89 44.28 16.16
C SER A 138 -1.52 45.43 15.37
N ASP A 139 -1.78 45.18 14.08
CA ASP A 139 -2.56 46.08 13.21
C ASP A 139 -4.04 45.63 13.13
N ASP A 140 -4.44 44.67 13.98
CA ASP A 140 -5.72 43.94 13.97
C ASP A 140 -6.30 43.71 15.38
N ARG A 141 -6.26 44.76 16.22
CA ARG A 141 -6.91 44.80 17.56
C ARG A 141 -6.47 43.72 18.55
N GLY A 142 -5.26 43.19 18.37
CA GLY A 142 -4.63 42.14 19.19
C GLY A 142 -4.73 40.72 18.61
N LYS A 143 -5.41 40.53 17.47
CA LYS A 143 -5.63 39.19 16.89
C LYS A 143 -4.35 38.54 16.41
N THR A 144 -3.43 39.29 15.81
CA THR A 144 -2.07 38.86 15.46
C THR A 144 -1.04 39.91 15.84
N PHE A 145 0.18 39.47 16.19
CA PHE A 145 1.32 40.35 16.44
C PHE A 145 2.43 40.02 15.44
N MET A 146 3.37 40.96 15.23
CA MET A 146 4.53 40.72 14.36
C MET A 146 5.29 39.46 14.81
N GLU A 147 5.33 38.44 13.94
CA GLU A 147 6.12 37.20 14.09
C GLU A 147 7.61 37.48 14.34
N THR A 148 8.09 38.62 13.82
CA THR A 148 9.43 39.15 14.06
C THR A 148 9.33 40.52 14.74
N PRO A 149 9.48 40.58 16.07
CA PRO A 149 9.73 41.81 16.81
C PRO A 149 11.01 42.51 16.32
N VAL A 150 10.97 43.84 16.29
CA VAL A 150 12.08 44.71 15.86
C VAL A 150 12.90 45.12 17.08
N PRO A 151 14.22 44.91 17.12
CA PRO A 151 15.05 45.45 18.20
C PRO A 151 15.09 46.98 18.11
N ILE A 152 14.71 47.66 19.19
CA ILE A 152 14.78 49.13 19.30
C ILE A 152 16.24 49.56 19.41
N ILE A 153 17.03 48.78 20.15
CA ILE A 153 18.46 48.97 20.36
C ILE A 153 19.09 47.58 20.38
N ALA A 154 20.04 47.32 19.46
CA ALA A 154 20.74 46.04 19.41
C ALA A 154 21.84 45.94 20.49
N GLU A 155 22.55 47.04 20.74
CA GLU A 155 23.73 47.09 21.62
C GLU A 155 23.58 48.20 22.69
N PRO A 156 22.63 48.09 23.64
CA PRO A 156 22.70 48.88 24.86
C PRO A 156 23.82 48.34 25.77
N GLU A 157 24.52 49.25 26.46
CA GLU A 157 25.22 48.90 27.70
C GLU A 157 24.19 48.35 28.72
N THR A 158 24.64 47.51 29.65
CA THR A 158 23.84 46.46 30.31
C THR A 158 22.39 46.88 30.63
N PHE A 159 21.41 46.26 29.96
CA PHE A 159 19.99 46.59 30.17
C PHE A 159 19.45 45.92 31.44
N TYR A 160 19.03 46.73 32.41
CA TYR A 160 18.68 46.25 33.75
C TYR A 160 17.19 46.21 34.06
N GLY A 161 16.39 47.20 33.64
CA GLY A 161 15.11 47.49 34.27
C GLY A 161 13.86 47.32 33.41
N GLN A 162 12.87 48.16 33.70
CA GLN A 162 11.60 48.23 32.99
C GLN A 162 11.71 49.13 31.75
N CYS A 163 10.69 49.08 30.89
CA CYS A 163 10.50 50.05 29.82
C CYS A 163 9.09 50.65 29.87
N ALA A 164 8.96 51.80 29.22
CA ALA A 164 7.77 52.63 29.11
C ALA A 164 7.46 52.89 27.64
N LEU A 165 6.19 52.85 27.25
CA LEU A 165 5.72 53.13 25.90
C LEU A 165 4.66 54.21 25.90
N HIS A 166 4.66 55.04 24.86
CA HIS A 166 3.52 55.90 24.55
C HIS A 166 3.44 56.16 23.04
N VAL A 167 2.24 56.42 22.53
CA VAL A 167 1.99 56.80 21.14
C VAL A 167 1.18 58.10 21.09
N ASP A 168 1.62 59.04 20.26
CA ASP A 168 0.81 60.21 19.89
C ASP A 168 0.85 60.45 18.37
N ALA A 169 0.10 61.45 17.90
CA ALA A 169 0.01 61.81 16.49
C ALA A 169 1.33 62.28 15.83
N ARG A 170 2.47 62.21 16.51
CA ARG A 170 3.83 62.45 16.00
C ARG A 170 4.71 61.19 16.02
N GLY A 171 4.25 60.09 16.63
CA GLY A 171 4.95 58.81 16.65
C GLY A 171 5.00 58.14 18.03
N LEU A 172 5.93 57.18 18.15
CA LEU A 172 6.17 56.37 19.34
C LEU A 172 7.26 56.98 20.22
N TYR A 173 7.10 56.84 21.53
CA TYR A 173 8.06 57.22 22.56
C TYR A 173 8.37 55.99 23.40
N VAL A 174 9.66 55.73 23.64
CA VAL A 174 10.11 54.62 24.47
C VAL A 174 11.07 55.15 25.52
N GLY A 175 10.68 55.05 26.79
CA GLY A 175 11.52 55.30 27.96
C GLY A 175 12.05 53.97 28.51
N TYR A 176 13.28 53.92 29.00
CA TYR A 176 13.88 52.67 29.47
C TYR A 176 15.08 52.93 30.39
N THR A 177 15.51 51.92 31.18
CA THR A 177 16.70 52.05 32.06
C THR A 177 17.83 51.07 31.73
N ALA A 178 19.05 51.60 31.59
CA ALA A 178 20.25 50.86 31.19
C ALA A 178 21.49 51.44 31.90
N GLU A 179 22.53 50.62 32.05
CA GLU A 179 23.84 51.09 32.52
C GLU A 179 24.48 52.09 31.52
N ALA A 180 25.36 52.99 31.98
CA ALA A 180 26.08 53.95 31.12
C ALA A 180 27.62 53.75 31.14
N GLY A 181 28.08 52.51 31.36
CA GLY A 181 29.51 52.15 31.44
C GLY A 181 30.24 52.67 32.69
N ASP A 182 29.56 53.43 33.53
CA ASP A 182 30.04 53.96 34.81
C ASP A 182 29.50 53.18 36.02
N ASN A 183 28.78 52.08 35.80
CA ASN A 183 28.05 51.26 36.77
C ASN A 183 26.82 51.94 37.40
N VAL A 184 26.32 53.04 36.84
CA VAL A 184 25.04 53.67 37.22
C VAL A 184 23.95 53.29 36.21
N ILE A 185 22.81 52.82 36.71
CA ILE A 185 21.61 52.61 35.88
C ILE A 185 20.97 53.98 35.62
N HIS A 186 20.96 54.41 34.36
CA HIS A 186 20.38 55.68 33.91
C HIS A 186 19.07 55.51 33.16
N THR A 187 18.20 56.52 33.22
CA THR A 187 16.98 56.59 32.42
C THR A 187 17.28 57.22 31.06
N TYR A 188 16.87 56.54 30.00
CA TYR A 188 17.01 56.97 28.61
C TYR A 188 15.64 57.08 27.95
N ALA A 189 15.59 57.84 26.85
CA ALA A 189 14.46 57.80 25.92
C ALA A 189 14.91 57.74 24.45
N THR A 190 14.08 57.12 23.62
CA THR A 190 14.12 57.20 22.15
C THR A 190 12.70 57.44 21.60
N PHE A 191 12.59 57.85 20.34
CA PHE A 191 11.33 58.04 19.63
C PHE A 191 11.41 57.50 18.20
N SER A 192 10.25 57.25 17.60
CA SER A 192 10.09 56.76 16.21
C SER A 192 8.93 57.49 15.54
N GLU A 193 9.18 58.21 14.45
CA GLU A 193 8.14 58.96 13.71
C GLU A 193 7.42 58.10 12.63
N ASP A 194 7.84 56.85 12.38
CA ASP A 194 7.39 56.03 11.23
C ASP A 194 6.64 54.73 11.58
N GLY A 195 6.20 54.62 12.84
CA GLY A 195 5.46 53.45 13.35
C GLY A 195 6.36 52.29 13.79
N GLY A 196 7.55 52.59 14.29
CA GLY A 196 8.48 51.68 14.97
C GLY A 196 9.49 50.98 14.04
N LYS A 197 9.68 51.51 12.82
CA LYS A 197 10.62 50.93 11.83
C LYS A 197 12.01 51.53 12.00
N ASN A 198 12.10 52.83 12.30
CA ASN A 198 13.36 53.51 12.59
C ASN A 198 13.28 54.25 13.93
N TRP A 199 14.27 54.01 14.79
CA TRP A 199 14.37 54.62 16.10
C TRP A 199 15.46 55.68 16.13
N SER A 200 15.21 56.78 16.84
CA SER A 200 16.20 57.83 17.09
C SER A 200 17.36 57.30 17.96
N ARG A 201 18.48 58.02 17.96
CA ARG A 201 19.55 57.74 18.93
C ARG A 201 19.03 57.96 20.35
N PRO A 202 19.34 57.06 21.31
CA PRO A 202 19.04 57.28 22.71
C PRO A 202 19.50 58.64 23.24
N GLN A 203 18.65 59.27 24.04
CA GLN A 203 18.98 60.43 24.85
C GLN A 203 18.92 60.02 26.34
N GLN A 204 20.03 60.18 27.06
CA GLN A 204 20.06 60.07 28.52
C GLN A 204 19.28 61.23 29.15
N LEU A 205 18.44 60.94 30.14
CA LEU A 205 17.53 61.91 30.76
C LEU A 205 17.76 62.09 32.27
N SER A 206 18.23 61.08 32.99
CA SER A 206 18.64 61.23 34.39
C SER A 206 20.06 61.79 34.51
N THR A 207 20.29 62.68 35.48
CA THR A 207 21.60 63.38 35.66
C THR A 207 22.25 63.21 37.04
N SER A 208 21.64 62.42 37.92
CA SER A 208 22.25 62.01 39.20
C SER A 208 23.26 60.87 39.01
N LYS A 209 23.82 60.37 40.11
CA LYS A 209 24.62 59.14 40.17
C LYS A 209 23.87 58.00 40.87
N PHE A 210 22.54 58.07 40.87
CA PHE A 210 21.67 57.13 41.55
C PHE A 210 21.05 56.18 40.55
N ASN A 211 20.90 54.92 40.93
CA ASN A 211 20.30 53.91 40.07
C ASN A 211 18.83 54.25 39.81
N CYS A 212 18.48 54.35 38.53
CA CYS A 212 17.18 54.77 38.05
C CYS A 212 16.29 53.58 37.67
N PHE A 213 15.03 53.63 38.08
CA PHE A 213 14.08 52.52 37.95
C PHE A 213 12.71 53.00 37.50
N ASP A 214 11.93 52.05 36.98
CA ASP A 214 10.52 52.17 36.61
C ASP A 214 10.18 53.45 35.82
N PRO A 215 10.78 53.62 34.62
CA PRO A 215 10.32 54.64 33.69
C PRO A 215 8.85 54.42 33.36
N HIS A 216 8.11 55.52 33.21
CA HIS A 216 6.70 55.54 32.81
C HIS A 216 6.44 56.76 31.92
N LEU A 217 5.54 56.66 30.94
CA LEU A 217 5.23 57.72 29.96
C LEU A 217 3.74 58.06 29.95
N ALA A 218 3.42 59.34 29.74
CA ALA A 218 2.04 59.81 29.54
C ALA A 218 2.00 61.07 28.64
N PRO A 219 0.86 61.34 27.98
CA PRO A 219 0.72 62.52 27.13
C PRO A 219 0.63 63.81 27.96
N ILE A 220 1.16 64.91 27.42
CA ILE A 220 0.98 66.26 27.97
C ILE A 220 -0.17 66.95 27.22
N PRO A 221 -1.15 67.54 27.94
CA PRO A 221 -2.24 68.31 27.32
C PRO A 221 -1.69 69.42 26.42
N GLY A 222 -2.19 69.49 25.17
CA GLY A 222 -1.71 70.44 24.16
C GLY A 222 -0.45 70.01 23.39
N GLY A 223 0.12 68.83 23.66
CA GLY A 223 1.11 68.18 22.80
C GLY A 223 2.52 68.08 23.41
N GLY A 224 2.83 66.91 23.94
CA GLY A 224 4.10 66.56 24.58
C GLY A 224 4.03 65.17 25.18
N VAL A 225 5.15 64.66 25.69
CA VAL A 225 5.12 63.53 26.62
C VAL A 225 5.85 63.91 27.90
N ILE A 226 5.32 63.46 29.03
CA ILE A 226 6.01 63.47 30.31
C ILE A 226 6.52 62.05 30.57
N MET A 227 7.71 61.95 31.16
CA MET A 227 8.27 60.69 31.64
C MET A 227 8.59 60.83 33.12
N THR A 228 8.17 59.88 33.95
CA THR A 228 8.60 59.73 35.34
C THR A 228 9.51 58.54 35.52
N TRP A 229 10.31 58.55 36.58
CA TRP A 229 11.08 57.42 37.10
C TRP A 229 11.33 57.64 38.60
N TRP A 230 11.82 56.63 39.32
CA TRP A 230 12.40 56.84 40.64
C TRP A 230 13.90 56.55 40.64
N GLU A 231 14.61 57.14 41.59
CA GLU A 231 16.05 56.94 41.78
C GLU A 231 16.34 56.51 43.21
N LEU A 232 17.23 55.53 43.38
CA LEU A 232 17.63 55.04 44.70
C LEU A 232 18.80 55.88 45.26
N GLU A 233 18.51 56.75 46.22
CA GLU A 233 19.54 57.45 46.99
C GLU A 233 20.12 56.49 48.05
N GLU A 234 21.13 55.72 47.63
CA GLU A 234 21.95 54.92 48.54
C GLU A 234 22.90 55.83 49.34
N THR A 235 22.59 56.07 50.62
CA THR A 235 23.53 56.75 51.53
C THR A 235 24.70 55.84 51.86
N GLU A 236 25.93 56.23 51.50
CA GLU A 236 27.16 55.44 51.75
C GLU A 236 27.21 54.83 53.16
N THR A 237 27.23 53.50 53.20
CA THR A 237 27.61 52.71 54.38
C THR A 237 28.72 51.76 53.90
N GLU A 238 29.84 51.66 54.63
CA GLU A 238 31.12 51.18 54.08
C GLU A 238 31.03 49.82 53.37
N SER A 239 31.25 49.81 52.05
CA SER A 239 30.91 48.67 51.20
C SER A 239 31.71 47.40 51.52
N LYS A 240 31.01 46.28 51.71
CA LYS A 240 31.55 44.94 51.45
C LYS A 240 31.00 44.40 50.14
N THR A 241 31.76 44.65 49.07
CA THR A 241 31.78 43.88 47.81
C THR A 241 30.48 43.11 47.51
N SER A 242 29.51 43.80 46.91
CA SER A 242 28.28 43.16 46.41
C SER A 242 28.64 41.99 45.48
N PRO A 243 28.06 40.79 45.67
CA PRO A 243 28.18 39.72 44.69
C PRO A 243 27.58 40.14 43.34
N GLY A 244 28.12 39.61 42.25
CA GLY A 244 27.44 39.67 40.95
C GLY A 244 26.08 38.96 41.02
N PHE A 245 25.22 39.20 40.02
CA PHE A 245 23.81 38.74 40.01
C PHE A 245 23.63 37.25 40.36
N GLU A 246 24.52 36.37 39.88
CA GLU A 246 24.51 34.93 40.20
C GLU A 246 24.83 34.64 41.68
N GLY A 247 25.82 35.34 42.24
CA GLY A 247 26.15 35.25 43.67
C GLY A 247 25.10 35.89 44.58
N MET A 248 24.26 36.79 44.04
CA MET A 248 23.11 37.35 44.76
C MET A 248 21.97 36.31 44.86
N GLN A 249 21.71 35.57 43.77
CA GLN A 249 20.81 34.42 43.76
C GLN A 249 21.30 33.32 44.73
N GLU A 250 22.59 32.97 44.70
CA GLU A 250 23.17 31.98 45.62
C GLU A 250 23.14 32.43 47.10
N ALA A 251 23.39 33.71 47.39
CA ALA A 251 23.32 34.25 48.75
C ALA A 251 21.90 34.28 49.33
N LEU A 252 20.88 34.47 48.49
CA LEU A 252 19.47 34.33 48.84
C LEU A 252 19.13 32.86 49.16
N ASP A 253 19.46 31.94 48.24
CA ASP A 253 19.12 30.53 48.36
C ASP A 253 19.83 29.82 49.54
N GLN A 254 21.03 30.28 49.93
CA GLN A 254 21.75 29.77 51.10
C GLN A 254 21.37 30.44 52.43
N GLY A 255 20.55 31.50 52.43
CA GLY A 255 20.10 32.20 53.64
C GLY A 255 21.22 32.84 54.48
N LEU A 256 22.39 33.10 53.88
CA LEU A 256 23.60 33.56 54.59
C LEU A 256 23.60 35.05 54.93
N ILE A 257 22.68 35.84 54.37
CA ILE A 257 22.62 37.29 54.56
C ILE A 257 22.04 37.65 55.94
N LYS A 258 22.89 37.66 56.97
CA LYS A 258 22.60 38.41 58.21
C LYS A 258 22.76 39.90 57.96
N THR A 259 21.68 40.57 57.59
CA THR A 259 21.59 42.03 57.42
C THR A 259 21.78 42.76 58.75
N THR A 260 23.03 43.10 59.10
CA THR A 260 23.35 43.97 60.23
C THR A 260 23.98 45.29 59.80
N GLU A 261 23.36 45.96 58.86
CA GLU A 261 23.43 47.41 58.69
C GLU A 261 22.13 47.89 58.03
N ARG A 262 21.70 49.12 58.36
CA ARG A 262 20.55 49.77 57.72
C ARG A 262 21.05 50.93 56.88
N SER A 263 21.22 50.66 55.59
CA SER A 263 21.03 51.66 54.54
C SER A 263 19.78 52.49 54.83
N ARG A 264 19.85 53.81 54.61
CA ARG A 264 18.65 54.64 54.42
C ARG A 264 18.39 54.73 52.93
N GLU A 265 17.75 53.70 52.40
CA GLU A 265 17.21 53.72 51.04
C GLU A 265 16.09 54.78 50.97
N ARG A 266 16.35 55.87 50.27
CA ARG A 266 15.39 56.96 50.00
C ARG A 266 15.13 57.01 48.51
N SER A 267 13.86 56.96 48.11
CA SER A 267 13.50 57.07 46.68
C SER A 267 13.26 58.51 46.30
N LEU A 268 13.92 58.98 45.25
CA LEU A 268 13.71 60.29 44.66
C LEU A 268 12.85 60.13 43.40
N ILE A 269 11.59 60.53 43.46
CA ILE A 269 10.69 60.50 42.30
C ILE A 269 11.02 61.70 41.42
N LYS A 270 11.32 61.47 40.15
CA LYS A 270 11.69 62.50 39.16
C LYS A 270 10.83 62.43 37.91
N TYR A 271 10.90 63.51 37.12
CA TYR A 271 10.31 63.57 35.79
C TYR A 271 11.09 64.45 34.80
N SER A 272 10.90 64.18 33.51
CA SER A 272 11.26 65.06 32.40
C SER A 272 10.09 65.20 31.43
N ARG A 273 10.13 66.18 30.53
CA ARG A 273 9.05 66.49 29.57
C ARG A 273 9.61 66.77 28.19
N ARG A 274 9.08 66.13 27.15
CA ARG A 274 9.36 66.41 25.74
C ARG A 274 8.38 67.44 25.20
N LEU A 275 8.82 68.68 25.08
CA LEU A 275 8.06 69.79 24.48
C LEU A 275 8.83 70.32 23.26
N GLY A 276 8.13 70.64 22.18
CA GLY A 276 8.75 71.14 20.94
C GLY A 276 9.72 70.16 20.26
N GLY A 277 9.63 68.86 20.55
CA GLY A 277 10.52 67.82 20.05
C GLY A 277 11.72 67.48 20.96
N THR A 278 12.03 68.32 21.95
CA THR A 278 13.18 68.18 22.84
C THR A 278 12.78 67.84 24.27
N TRP A 279 13.49 66.91 24.92
CA TRP A 279 13.38 66.67 26.35
C TRP A 279 13.97 67.82 27.17
N GLN A 280 13.27 68.21 28.24
CA GLN A 280 13.75 69.17 29.23
C GLN A 280 14.72 68.51 30.23
N THR A 281 15.47 69.31 30.98
CA THR A 281 16.22 68.83 32.15
C THR A 281 15.27 68.14 33.13
N GLU A 282 15.75 67.08 33.77
CA GLU A 282 15.04 66.41 34.87
C GLU A 282 14.61 67.38 35.98
N LYS A 283 13.54 67.01 36.68
CA LYS A 283 13.02 67.72 37.83
C LYS A 283 12.64 66.73 38.94
N PHE A 284 12.84 67.16 40.17
CA PHE A 284 12.33 66.50 41.36
C PHE A 284 10.79 66.65 41.46
N LEU A 285 10.10 65.58 41.86
CA LEU A 285 8.65 65.57 42.13
C LEU A 285 8.37 65.40 43.62
N SER A 286 8.92 64.35 44.23
CA SER A 286 8.71 63.95 45.63
C SER A 286 9.82 63.01 46.06
N ASP A 287 9.99 62.84 47.36
CA ASP A 287 10.81 61.80 47.97
C ASP A 287 9.99 60.93 48.93
N THR A 288 10.56 59.79 49.33
CA THR A 288 10.06 58.94 50.42
C THR A 288 11.23 58.29 51.18
N ASP A 289 11.12 58.16 52.50
CA ASP A 289 12.09 57.52 53.42
C ASP A 289 12.13 55.97 53.27
N SER A 290 11.93 55.46 52.05
CA SER A 290 11.99 54.04 51.69
C SER A 290 12.17 53.81 50.19
N VAL A 291 12.33 52.54 49.79
CA VAL A 291 12.20 52.09 48.39
C VAL A 291 10.74 52.21 47.95
N ALA A 292 10.49 52.88 46.82
CA ALA A 292 9.22 52.86 46.13
C ALA A 292 9.10 51.52 45.38
N SER A 293 8.11 50.70 45.70
CA SER A 293 7.91 49.36 45.12
C SER A 293 7.67 49.40 43.60
N TYR A 294 7.09 50.51 43.13
CA TYR A 294 6.94 50.91 41.72
C TYR A 294 6.52 52.39 41.67
N VAL A 295 6.81 53.05 40.56
CA VAL A 295 6.17 54.32 40.15
C VAL A 295 5.26 54.02 38.97
N ASN A 296 4.19 54.78 38.80
CA ASN A 296 3.32 54.72 37.64
C ASN A 296 2.76 56.13 37.31
N LEU A 297 2.38 56.35 36.05
CA LEU A 297 2.02 57.64 35.47
C LEU A 297 0.84 57.43 34.53
N THR A 298 -0.22 58.22 34.69
CA THR A 298 -1.44 58.06 33.89
C THR A 298 -2.20 59.37 33.74
N THR A 299 -3.20 59.42 32.85
CA THR A 299 -4.02 60.62 32.63
C THR A 299 -5.45 60.48 33.13
N GLY A 300 -6.03 61.60 33.54
CA GLY A 300 -7.39 61.73 34.08
C GLY A 300 -8.45 62.28 33.11
N PRO A 301 -9.72 62.34 33.55
CA PRO A 301 -10.87 62.77 32.73
C PRO A 301 -10.73 64.17 32.11
N ASN A 302 -10.07 65.11 32.79
CA ASN A 302 -9.87 66.47 32.31
C ASN A 302 -8.47 66.66 31.71
N ASN A 303 -7.78 65.56 31.37
CA ASN A 303 -6.37 65.50 30.99
C ASN A 303 -5.43 65.92 32.15
N GLU A 304 -5.83 65.71 33.41
CA GLU A 304 -4.87 65.74 34.51
C GLU A 304 -3.81 64.65 34.32
N ILE A 305 -2.61 64.85 34.87
CA ILE A 305 -1.56 63.83 34.91
C ILE A 305 -1.43 63.37 36.36
N PHE A 306 -1.68 62.09 36.63
CA PHE A 306 -1.46 61.46 37.93
C PHE A 306 -0.14 60.72 37.95
N VAL A 307 0.60 60.87 39.04
CA VAL A 307 1.74 60.00 39.41
C VAL A 307 1.37 59.31 40.70
N HIS A 308 1.45 57.97 40.72
CA HIS A 308 1.33 57.21 41.96
C HIS A 308 2.55 56.31 42.17
N TRP A 309 2.80 56.01 43.43
CA TRP A 309 3.76 54.99 43.85
C TRP A 309 3.26 54.32 45.12
N VAL A 310 3.74 53.12 45.41
CA VAL A 310 3.58 52.49 46.73
C VAL A 310 4.93 52.49 47.42
N ASP A 311 4.93 52.91 48.69
CA ASP A 311 6.08 52.81 49.57
C ASP A 311 5.68 52.17 50.91
N ARG A 312 6.60 52.12 51.88
CA ARG A 312 6.38 51.45 53.18
C ARG A 312 5.26 52.04 54.04
N TYR A 313 4.68 53.18 53.66
CA TYR A 313 3.62 53.88 54.35
C TYR A 313 2.27 53.78 53.61
N GLY A 314 2.25 53.22 52.40
CA GLY A 314 1.05 52.99 51.58
C GLY A 314 1.16 53.56 50.16
N PRO A 315 0.03 53.65 49.43
CA PRO A 315 -0.05 54.31 48.13
C PRO A 315 -0.09 55.84 48.26
N GLU A 316 0.87 56.52 47.64
CA GLU A 316 0.95 57.98 47.52
C GLU A 316 0.55 58.43 46.10
N CYS A 317 -0.01 59.64 45.98
CA CYS A 317 -0.38 60.19 44.67
C CYS A 317 -0.27 61.71 44.57
N ARG A 318 0.37 62.17 43.49
CA ARG A 318 0.44 63.57 43.06
C ARG A 318 -0.28 63.74 41.73
N VAL A 319 -0.95 64.87 41.54
CA VAL A 319 -1.61 65.24 40.29
C VAL A 319 -1.08 66.58 39.76
N SER A 320 -0.98 66.70 38.44
CA SER A 320 -0.73 67.96 37.74
C SER A 320 -1.89 68.28 36.80
N ARG A 321 -2.31 69.55 36.76
CA ARG A 321 -3.39 70.05 35.88
C ARG A 321 -2.87 70.98 34.78
N ASP A 322 -1.54 71.11 34.69
CA ASP A 322 -0.84 72.10 33.84
C ASP A 322 0.33 71.47 33.04
N GLY A 323 0.30 70.15 32.84
CA GLY A 323 1.31 69.43 32.06
C GLY A 323 2.64 69.23 32.79
N GLY A 324 2.61 69.06 34.12
CA GLY A 324 3.81 68.91 34.95
C GLY A 324 4.59 70.22 35.15
N VAL A 325 3.90 71.36 35.27
CA VAL A 325 4.51 72.60 35.78
C VAL A 325 4.37 72.67 37.29
N THR A 326 3.18 72.36 37.83
CA THR A 326 2.90 72.24 39.26
C THR A 326 2.27 70.88 39.60
N TRP A 327 2.34 70.51 40.88
CA TRP A 327 1.92 69.21 41.42
C TRP A 327 1.21 69.38 42.77
N GLU A 328 0.08 68.71 42.94
CA GLU A 328 -0.78 68.74 44.12
C GLU A 328 -0.92 67.33 44.70
N THR A 329 -0.89 67.15 46.03
CA THR A 329 -1.44 65.93 46.65
C THR A 329 -2.97 66.04 46.62
N THR A 330 -3.68 65.00 46.16
CA THR A 330 -5.14 65.14 45.91
C THR A 330 -5.96 63.88 46.20
N LEU A 331 -5.38 62.68 46.09
CA LEU A 331 -6.13 61.42 46.21
C LEU A 331 -5.45 60.48 47.22
N ASP A 332 -6.19 60.16 48.28
CA ASP A 332 -5.91 59.02 49.15
C ASP A 332 -6.38 57.74 48.45
N PHE A 333 -5.44 57.02 47.84
CA PHE A 333 -5.72 55.76 47.15
C PHE A 333 -5.73 54.54 48.07
N SER A 334 -5.47 54.68 49.39
CA SER A 334 -5.42 53.55 50.34
C SER A 334 -6.76 52.83 50.54
N GLN A 335 -7.85 53.43 50.08
CA GLN A 335 -9.20 52.85 50.08
C GLN A 335 -9.48 51.98 48.84
N VAL A 336 -8.55 51.94 47.88
CA VAL A 336 -8.72 51.32 46.55
C VAL A 336 -7.56 50.38 46.21
N LEU A 337 -6.33 50.79 46.53
CA LEU A 337 -5.10 50.09 46.21
C LEU A 337 -4.53 49.39 47.45
N ASP A 338 -4.26 48.09 47.33
CA ASP A 338 -3.56 47.28 48.32
C ASP A 338 -2.04 47.51 48.20
N ASP A 339 -1.36 47.75 49.32
CA ASP A 339 0.08 48.05 49.38
C ASP A 339 0.97 46.81 49.20
N GLN A 340 0.39 45.61 49.26
CA GLN A 340 1.03 44.34 48.89
C GLN A 340 0.86 44.02 47.39
N LYS A 341 0.14 44.86 46.63
CA LYS A 341 -0.15 44.66 45.20
C LYS A 341 0.54 45.69 44.30
N SER A 342 0.98 45.20 43.15
CA SER A 342 1.41 46.00 42.01
C SER A 342 0.18 46.49 41.26
N ASN A 343 -0.10 47.79 41.33
CA ASN A 343 -1.32 48.40 40.82
C ASN A 343 -1.05 49.31 39.63
N THR A 344 -1.59 48.97 38.47
CA THR A 344 -1.63 49.84 37.29
C THR A 344 -3.07 50.33 37.09
N PHE A 345 -3.25 51.62 36.79
CA PHE A 345 -4.58 52.16 36.47
C PHE A 345 -4.55 53.23 35.38
N LEU A 346 -5.67 53.38 34.69
CA LEU A 346 -5.92 54.45 33.72
C LEU A 346 -7.32 55.03 33.88
N TYR A 347 -7.55 56.17 33.22
CA TYR A 347 -8.88 56.66 32.91
C TYR A 347 -9.23 56.37 31.45
N GLY A 348 -10.34 55.69 31.20
CA GLY A 348 -10.78 55.23 29.89
C GLY A 348 -12.29 55.00 29.84
N GLY A 349 -12.92 55.24 28.69
CA GLY A 349 -14.33 54.90 28.47
C GLY A 349 -15.33 55.61 29.39
N GLY A 350 -14.91 56.69 30.04
CA GLY A 350 -15.71 57.43 31.03
C GLY A 350 -15.40 57.12 32.49
N ASP A 351 -14.54 56.13 32.80
CA ASP A 351 -14.30 55.66 34.16
C ASP A 351 -12.81 55.32 34.42
N TYR A 352 -12.47 55.02 35.68
CA TYR A 352 -11.17 54.47 36.04
C TYR A 352 -11.16 52.94 35.92
N HIS A 353 -10.09 52.41 35.34
CA HIS A 353 -9.83 50.98 35.22
C HIS A 353 -8.53 50.64 35.94
N PHE A 354 -8.59 49.71 36.88
CA PHE A 354 -7.48 49.24 37.71
C PHE A 354 -7.15 47.79 37.39
N ILE A 355 -5.88 47.43 37.47
CA ILE A 355 -5.42 46.04 37.42
C ILE A 355 -4.35 45.80 38.49
N GLN A 356 -4.47 44.69 39.22
CA GLN A 356 -3.58 44.36 40.32
C GLN A 356 -3.12 42.90 40.32
N GLY A 357 -1.90 42.67 40.80
CA GLY A 357 -1.29 41.37 41.10
C GLY A 357 -0.24 41.53 42.22
N ASP A 358 0.15 40.47 42.92
CA ASP A 358 1.04 40.57 44.10
C ASP A 358 2.44 41.12 43.76
N ILE A 359 3.03 41.91 44.66
CA ILE A 359 4.40 42.44 44.49
C ILE A 359 5.46 41.33 44.62
N GLU A 360 5.14 40.22 45.30
CA GLU A 360 6.05 39.09 45.52
C GLU A 360 6.31 38.28 44.23
N LEU A 361 7.27 38.77 43.43
CA LEU A 361 7.79 38.13 42.23
C LEU A 361 8.07 36.63 42.43
N ARG A 362 7.85 35.83 41.38
CA ARG A 362 7.93 34.37 41.35
C ARG A 362 6.86 33.63 42.17
N ARG A 363 5.94 34.30 42.88
CA ARG A 363 4.71 33.64 43.37
C ARG A 363 3.68 33.52 42.26
N SER A 364 2.75 32.58 42.45
CA SER A 364 1.59 32.38 41.58
C SER A 364 0.50 33.36 41.99
N THR A 365 0.24 34.38 41.17
CA THR A 365 -0.62 35.53 41.48
C THR A 365 -1.88 35.48 40.62
N GLN A 366 -3.04 35.77 41.21
CA GLN A 366 -4.24 36.07 40.43
C GLN A 366 -4.17 37.52 39.97
N LEU A 367 -4.37 37.76 38.67
CA LEU A 367 -4.54 39.10 38.16
C LEU A 367 -6.01 39.50 38.29
N GLN A 368 -6.25 40.68 38.87
CA GLN A 368 -7.59 41.17 39.14
C GLN A 368 -7.81 42.53 38.49
N HIS A 369 -8.96 42.72 37.86
CA HIS A 369 -9.42 43.99 37.29
C HIS A 369 -10.52 44.61 38.15
N ARG A 370 -10.60 45.93 38.16
CA ARG A 370 -11.74 46.67 38.73
C ARG A 370 -12.04 47.88 37.87
N LYS A 371 -13.33 48.09 37.58
CA LYS A 371 -13.84 49.32 36.96
C LYS A 371 -14.56 50.16 38.02
N GLY A 372 -14.25 51.45 38.07
CA GLY A 372 -14.76 52.40 39.06
C GLY A 372 -13.79 52.66 40.21
N LEU A 373 -13.57 53.94 40.55
CA LEU A 373 -12.68 54.36 41.64
C LEU A 373 -13.18 53.92 43.03
N LEU A 374 -14.48 54.10 43.31
CA LEU A 374 -15.10 53.81 44.62
C LEU A 374 -16.25 52.78 44.54
N GLN A 375 -16.50 52.23 43.36
CA GLN A 375 -17.54 51.23 43.08
C GLN A 375 -16.90 50.04 42.34
N GLY A 376 -17.67 48.99 42.07
CA GLY A 376 -17.18 47.75 41.47
C GLY A 376 -16.39 46.86 42.45
N ASP A 377 -16.63 45.56 42.36
CA ASP A 377 -15.82 44.53 43.02
C ASP A 377 -14.59 44.19 42.15
N TRP A 378 -13.55 43.64 42.77
CA TRP A 378 -12.40 43.07 42.04
C TRP A 378 -12.81 41.76 41.35
N GLN A 379 -12.59 41.69 40.04
CA GLN A 379 -12.86 40.52 39.20
C GLN A 379 -11.55 39.85 38.82
N ASN A 380 -11.44 38.54 38.96
CA ASN A 380 -10.28 37.79 38.44
C ASN A 380 -10.35 37.74 36.91
N VAL A 381 -9.24 38.07 36.24
CA VAL A 381 -9.15 38.08 34.76
C VAL A 381 -8.12 37.09 34.20
N ILE A 382 -7.35 36.43 35.08
CA ILE A 382 -6.48 35.30 34.70
C ILE A 382 -6.30 34.35 35.90
N ASP A 383 -6.08 33.07 35.61
CA ASP A 383 -5.77 32.04 36.61
C ASP A 383 -4.40 32.33 37.28
N PRO A 384 -4.11 31.77 38.47
CA PRO A 384 -2.84 31.99 39.17
C PRO A 384 -1.60 31.65 38.31
N GLN A 385 -0.87 32.67 37.81
CA GLN A 385 0.36 32.52 37.02
C GLN A 385 1.58 33.06 37.76
N ALA A 386 2.77 32.56 37.45
CA ALA A 386 3.99 33.03 38.12
C ALA A 386 4.41 34.41 37.60
N GLN A 387 4.33 35.42 38.47
CA GLN A 387 4.55 36.83 38.11
C GLN A 387 6.05 37.16 37.99
N TYR A 388 6.46 37.68 36.83
CA TYR A 388 7.83 38.14 36.57
C TYR A 388 7.95 39.63 36.22
N SER A 389 6.82 40.30 35.99
CA SER A 389 6.75 41.74 35.78
C SER A 389 5.37 42.26 36.19
N PHE A 390 5.25 43.57 36.35
CA PHE A 390 3.97 44.19 36.67
C PHE A 390 3.05 44.21 35.43
N PRO A 391 1.73 44.06 35.62
CA PRO A 391 0.76 44.20 34.54
C PRO A 391 0.76 45.64 34.01
N ARG A 392 0.67 45.80 32.71
CA ARG A 392 0.47 47.10 32.05
C ARG A 392 -0.84 47.09 31.28
N LEU A 393 -1.52 48.23 31.25
CA LEU A 393 -2.77 48.38 30.51
C LEU A 393 -2.86 49.74 29.81
N ASP A 394 -3.59 49.75 28.70
CA ASP A 394 -3.99 50.94 27.94
C ASP A 394 -5.43 50.73 27.42
N PHE A 395 -6.04 51.76 26.81
CA PHE A 395 -7.46 51.75 26.48
C PHE A 395 -7.72 52.06 25.00
N THR A 396 -8.19 51.06 24.23
CA THR A 396 -8.87 51.37 22.95
C THR A 396 -10.22 52.02 23.26
N LYS A 397 -10.86 52.67 22.29
CA LYS A 397 -12.10 53.47 22.45
C LYS A 397 -13.16 52.88 23.41
N ASN A 398 -13.30 51.55 23.48
CA ASN A 398 -14.31 50.85 24.28
C ASN A 398 -13.76 49.68 25.13
N GLU A 399 -12.45 49.36 25.10
CA GLU A 399 -11.90 48.10 25.66
C GLU A 399 -10.54 48.33 26.34
N VAL A 400 -10.38 47.90 27.59
CA VAL A 400 -9.06 47.78 28.25
C VAL A 400 -8.22 46.72 27.55
N GLN A 401 -6.99 47.08 27.19
CA GLN A 401 -5.95 46.19 26.70
C GLN A 401 -4.94 45.91 27.83
N VAL A 402 -4.43 44.69 27.93
CA VAL A 402 -3.48 44.29 28.98
C VAL A 402 -2.28 43.56 28.37
N VAL A 403 -1.07 43.87 28.82
CA VAL A 403 0.13 43.04 28.62
C VAL A 403 0.77 42.68 29.95
N TRP A 404 1.30 41.46 30.03
CA TRP A 404 1.88 40.94 31.26
C TRP A 404 2.98 39.91 31.00
N GLY A 405 4.16 40.10 31.60
CA GLY A 405 5.27 39.15 31.50
C GLY A 405 5.21 38.13 32.64
N THR A 406 4.95 36.87 32.29
CA THR A 406 4.79 35.72 33.19
C THR A 406 5.89 34.68 32.94
N THR A 407 5.95 33.64 33.77
CA THR A 407 6.42 32.31 33.33
C THR A 407 5.29 31.31 33.43
N ASP A 408 5.15 30.44 32.43
CA ASP A 408 4.65 29.09 32.70
C ASP A 408 5.83 28.19 33.13
N ASN A 409 5.52 27.08 33.79
CA ASN A 409 6.53 26.21 34.40
C ASN A 409 7.28 25.30 33.41
N LEU A 410 7.05 25.44 32.09
CA LEU A 410 7.55 24.54 31.05
C LEU A 410 8.22 25.29 29.87
N ALA A 411 7.66 26.42 29.40
CA ALA A 411 8.08 27.09 28.15
C ALA A 411 8.68 28.50 28.31
N GLY A 412 9.12 28.87 29.53
CA GLY A 412 9.96 30.05 29.80
C GLY A 412 9.20 31.35 30.13
N GLN A 413 9.93 32.47 30.19
CA GLN A 413 9.35 33.79 30.46
C GLN A 413 8.71 34.33 29.17
N SER A 414 7.41 34.58 29.23
CA SER A 414 6.57 34.92 28.08
C SER A 414 5.85 36.24 28.32
N VAL A 415 5.71 37.05 27.27
CA VAL A 415 4.77 38.17 27.28
C VAL A 415 3.40 37.65 26.83
N LEU A 416 2.41 37.79 27.69
CA LEU A 416 1.00 37.55 27.40
C LEU A 416 0.30 38.88 27.06
N TYR A 417 -0.71 38.80 26.22
CA TYR A 417 -1.63 39.88 25.89
C TYR A 417 -3.08 39.36 25.93
N PHE A 418 -3.99 40.20 26.41
CA PHE A 418 -5.44 39.99 26.39
C PHE A 418 -6.15 41.33 26.58
N ARG A 419 -7.48 41.36 26.43
CA ARG A 419 -8.29 42.57 26.54
C ARG A 419 -9.70 42.27 27.01
N GLU A 420 -10.41 43.31 27.44
CA GLU A 420 -11.88 43.29 27.50
C GLU A 420 -12.41 42.95 26.10
N ASP A 421 -13.42 42.08 26.05
CA ASP A 421 -13.94 41.54 24.80
C ASP A 421 -15.46 41.41 24.84
N ASN A 422 -16.11 42.13 23.92
CA ASN A 422 -17.56 42.36 23.89
C ASN A 422 -18.16 42.09 22.50
N LYS A 423 -17.37 41.54 21.58
CA LYS A 423 -17.83 41.15 20.25
C LYS A 423 -18.17 39.67 20.28
N PRO A 424 -19.37 39.26 19.87
CA PRO A 424 -19.69 37.86 19.76
C PRO A 424 -19.11 37.26 18.46
N PRO A 425 -18.74 35.97 18.49
CA PRO A 425 -18.25 35.27 17.30
C PRO A 425 -19.37 35.11 16.26
N THR A 426 -18.97 34.83 15.02
CA THR A 426 -19.87 34.37 13.94
C THR A 426 -19.47 32.95 13.53
N SER A 427 -20.40 32.01 13.55
CA SER A 427 -20.17 30.63 13.12
C SER A 427 -20.21 30.49 11.59
N GLU A 428 -19.57 29.45 11.08
CA GLU A 428 -19.57 29.09 9.65
C GLU A 428 -19.64 27.57 9.51
N LEU A 429 -20.54 27.08 8.65
CA LEU A 429 -20.57 25.67 8.26
C LEU A 429 -19.65 25.45 7.06
N ILE A 430 -18.64 24.61 7.23
CA ILE A 430 -17.64 24.27 6.21
C ILE A 430 -18.12 23.09 5.35
N TYR A 431 -18.86 22.14 5.92
CA TYR A 431 -19.37 20.97 5.19
C TYR A 431 -20.69 20.43 5.79
N PRO A 432 -21.63 19.94 4.95
CA PRO A 432 -21.63 20.03 3.48
C PRO A 432 -22.00 21.42 2.97
N VAL A 433 -21.69 21.70 1.70
CA VAL A 433 -21.89 23.04 1.08
C VAL A 433 -23.23 23.14 0.35
N ASP A 434 -23.78 22.01 -0.11
CA ASP A 434 -24.95 21.92 -1.01
C ASP A 434 -26.21 21.35 -0.34
N GLY A 435 -26.10 20.81 0.88
CA GLY A 435 -27.23 20.27 1.65
C GLY A 435 -27.73 18.89 1.19
N ALA A 436 -27.01 18.22 0.29
CA ALA A 436 -27.38 16.92 -0.27
C ALA A 436 -26.59 15.78 0.39
N PHE A 437 -27.26 14.99 1.24
CA PHE A 437 -26.63 13.84 1.89
C PHE A 437 -26.88 12.53 1.14
N THR A 438 -25.81 11.89 0.67
CA THR A 438 -25.82 10.58 -0.03
C THR A 438 -25.28 9.44 0.84
N LYS A 439 -25.18 9.64 2.15
CA LYS A 439 -24.63 8.70 3.14
C LYS A 439 -25.52 8.69 4.39
N PRO A 440 -25.72 7.53 5.05
CA PRO A 440 -26.61 7.42 6.20
C PRO A 440 -26.11 8.15 7.45
N VAL A 441 -24.79 8.29 7.62
CA VAL A 441 -24.21 9.11 8.71
C VAL A 441 -24.09 10.55 8.20
N LEU A 442 -24.80 11.46 8.88
CA LEU A 442 -24.69 12.89 8.61
C LEU A 442 -23.46 13.43 9.34
N VAL A 443 -22.46 13.89 8.59
CA VAL A 443 -21.27 14.53 9.15
C VAL A 443 -21.31 16.01 8.78
N PHE A 444 -21.28 16.85 9.80
CA PHE A 444 -21.14 18.30 9.67
C PHE A 444 -19.75 18.72 10.16
N LEU A 445 -19.15 19.70 9.49
CA LEU A 445 -17.90 20.34 9.88
C LEU A 445 -18.13 21.84 9.96
N TRP A 446 -17.73 22.46 11.07
CA TRP A 446 -17.94 23.89 11.31
C TRP A 446 -16.74 24.56 11.98
N ASP A 447 -16.72 25.89 11.92
CA ASP A 447 -15.81 26.73 12.69
C ASP A 447 -16.52 28.04 13.08
N ALA A 448 -15.79 28.97 13.69
CA ALA A 448 -16.25 30.34 13.90
C ALA A 448 -15.12 31.36 13.72
N VAL A 449 -15.50 32.53 13.23
CA VAL A 449 -14.64 33.70 13.10
C VAL A 449 -15.02 34.72 14.16
N ASP A 450 -14.01 35.16 14.91
CA ASP A 450 -14.10 36.26 15.86
C ASP A 450 -12.97 37.28 15.62
N ASP A 451 -13.05 38.49 16.22
CA ASP A 451 -12.01 39.52 16.08
C ASP A 451 -10.83 39.41 17.06
N ILE A 452 -10.82 38.47 18.02
CA ILE A 452 -9.62 38.12 18.80
C ILE A 452 -9.53 36.64 19.22
N ALA A 453 -10.63 36.00 19.64
CA ALA A 453 -10.61 34.74 20.34
C ALA A 453 -10.28 33.55 19.43
N THR A 454 -9.28 32.76 19.84
CA THR A 454 -8.86 31.49 19.19
C THR A 454 -9.63 30.28 19.70
N ARG A 455 -10.16 30.36 20.92
CA ARG A 455 -10.86 29.27 21.62
C ARG A 455 -12.36 29.49 21.53
N MET A 456 -13.02 28.67 20.72
CA MET A 456 -14.47 28.66 20.50
C MET A 456 -15.12 27.43 21.11
N THR A 457 -16.37 27.59 21.54
CA THR A 457 -17.30 26.51 21.85
C THR A 457 -18.56 26.65 20.99
N TYR A 458 -19.20 25.53 20.69
CA TYR A 458 -20.31 25.42 19.76
C TYR A 458 -21.47 24.71 20.43
N ARG A 459 -22.69 25.19 20.18
CA ARG A 459 -23.90 24.40 20.34
C ARG A 459 -24.64 24.33 19.01
N TRP A 460 -25.39 23.26 18.82
CA TRP A 460 -26.26 23.09 17.65
C TRP A 460 -27.61 22.51 18.05
N THR A 461 -28.55 22.51 17.12
CA THR A 461 -29.78 21.70 17.16
C THR A 461 -30.23 21.40 15.74
N ILE A 462 -30.95 20.30 15.53
CA ILE A 462 -31.54 19.95 14.23
C ILE A 462 -33.06 19.93 14.36
N MET A 463 -33.71 20.79 13.58
CA MET A 463 -35.15 20.89 13.50
C MET A 463 -35.67 20.22 12.23
N LYS A 464 -36.62 19.29 12.36
CA LYS A 464 -37.40 18.80 11.20
C LYS A 464 -38.35 19.89 10.72
N ARG A 465 -38.56 19.95 9.41
CA ARG A 465 -39.49 20.85 8.71
C ARG A 465 -40.55 20.03 8.00
N GLU A 466 -41.76 20.58 7.83
CA GLU A 466 -42.81 19.95 7.04
C GLU A 466 -42.61 20.22 5.54
N LYS A 467 -41.98 21.35 5.19
CA LYS A 467 -41.79 21.85 3.81
C LYS A 467 -40.40 22.46 3.58
N PRO A 468 -39.97 22.60 2.30
CA PRO A 468 -38.69 23.24 1.93
C PRO A 468 -38.50 24.68 2.45
N ASP A 469 -39.59 25.42 2.63
CA ASP A 469 -39.51 26.85 2.95
C ASP A 469 -39.58 27.17 4.45
N ASP A 470 -40.08 26.24 5.27
CA ASP A 470 -40.33 26.47 6.70
C ASP A 470 -39.09 27.02 7.44
N GLN A 471 -39.36 27.88 8.42
CA GLN A 471 -38.38 28.47 9.34
C GLN A 471 -38.77 28.07 10.77
N PRO A 472 -38.33 26.89 11.26
CA PRO A 472 -38.61 26.45 12.62
C PRO A 472 -37.80 27.27 13.63
N GLU A 473 -38.36 27.59 14.80
CA GLU A 473 -37.59 28.22 15.88
C GLU A 473 -36.68 27.18 16.59
N PRO A 474 -35.37 27.44 16.76
CA PRO A 474 -34.43 26.45 17.29
C PRO A 474 -34.59 26.24 18.79
N HIS A 475 -34.82 24.99 19.17
CA HIS A 475 -34.94 24.53 20.55
C HIS A 475 -34.27 23.16 20.73
N ASN A 476 -34.26 22.63 21.96
CA ASN A 476 -33.55 21.39 22.33
C ASN A 476 -32.06 21.41 21.93
N TRP A 477 -31.39 22.53 22.17
CA TRP A 477 -29.96 22.72 21.95
C TRP A 477 -29.13 21.70 22.71
N PHE A 478 -28.04 21.22 22.09
CA PHE A 478 -26.94 20.58 22.81
C PHE A 478 -26.21 21.61 23.68
N GLU A 479 -25.45 21.13 24.67
CA GLU A 479 -24.57 21.99 25.50
C GLU A 479 -23.38 22.50 24.68
N TYR A 480 -22.78 23.62 25.12
CA TYR A 480 -21.60 24.19 24.47
C TYR A 480 -20.36 23.29 24.63
N GLU A 481 -19.80 22.80 23.53
CA GLU A 481 -18.56 22.01 23.51
C GLU A 481 -17.53 22.51 22.49
N ALA A 482 -16.27 22.10 22.62
CA ALA A 482 -15.18 22.53 21.73
C ALA A 482 -15.07 21.70 20.43
N ALA A 483 -16.08 20.89 20.10
CA ALA A 483 -16.06 20.05 18.91
C ALA A 483 -16.33 20.88 17.64
N LYS A 484 -15.55 20.60 16.58
CA LYS A 484 -15.76 21.13 15.22
C LYS A 484 -16.41 20.13 14.26
N GLU A 485 -16.53 18.88 14.69
CA GLU A 485 -17.08 17.75 13.93
C GLU A 485 -18.03 16.96 14.84
N ASN A 486 -19.23 16.62 14.36
CA ASN A 486 -20.15 15.72 15.08
C ASN A 486 -20.85 14.75 14.10
N PRO A 487 -20.69 13.43 14.23
CA PRO A 487 -21.42 12.44 13.46
C PRO A 487 -22.83 12.24 14.05
N ILE A 488 -23.85 12.64 13.30
CA ILE A 488 -25.24 12.59 13.74
C ILE A 488 -25.91 11.31 13.21
N GLU A 489 -26.73 10.69 14.07
CA GLU A 489 -27.46 9.45 13.74
C GLU A 489 -28.36 9.62 12.49
N PRO A 490 -28.62 8.55 11.73
CA PRO A 490 -29.42 8.64 10.50
C PRO A 490 -30.81 9.23 10.76
N LEU A 491 -31.05 10.43 10.22
CA LEU A 491 -32.35 11.09 10.38
C LEU A 491 -33.36 10.51 9.37
N PRO A 492 -34.61 10.26 9.78
CA PRO A 492 -35.67 9.83 8.87
C PRO A 492 -35.86 10.79 7.70
N ASP A 493 -36.42 10.33 6.59
CA ASP A 493 -36.62 11.16 5.41
C ASP A 493 -37.46 12.42 5.68
N GLY A 494 -36.98 13.56 5.18
CA GLY A 494 -37.60 14.86 5.39
C GLY A 494 -36.70 16.04 5.06
N TYR A 495 -37.27 17.23 5.24
CA TYR A 495 -36.55 18.50 5.24
C TYR A 495 -36.07 18.83 6.66
N TYR A 496 -34.87 19.35 6.79
CA TYR A 496 -34.24 19.66 8.08
C TYR A 496 -33.49 20.99 8.06
N THR A 497 -33.39 21.64 9.21
CA THR A 497 -32.47 22.77 9.42
C THR A 497 -31.55 22.44 10.58
N LEU A 498 -30.24 22.44 10.34
CA LEU A 498 -29.23 22.56 11.38
C LEU A 498 -29.14 24.03 11.77
N PHE A 499 -29.23 24.31 13.07
CA PHE A 499 -28.84 25.59 13.65
C PHE A 499 -27.52 25.38 14.38
N LEU A 500 -26.56 26.26 14.15
CA LEU A 500 -25.24 26.27 14.78
C LEU A 500 -25.04 27.63 15.45
N GLN A 501 -24.52 27.63 16.69
CA GLN A 501 -24.26 28.87 17.42
C GLN A 501 -22.91 28.79 18.12
N ALA A 502 -22.05 29.77 17.85
CA ALA A 502 -20.74 29.90 18.48
C ALA A 502 -20.77 30.72 19.78
N LYS A 503 -19.81 30.44 20.66
CA LYS A 503 -19.51 31.17 21.89
C LYS A 503 -18.01 31.22 22.13
N ASP A 504 -17.50 32.41 22.38
CA ASP A 504 -16.07 32.68 22.57
C ASP A 504 -15.59 32.37 24.01
N PHE A 505 -14.33 32.70 24.29
CA PHE A 505 -13.74 32.56 25.62
C PHE A 505 -14.18 33.64 26.63
N ALA A 506 -14.60 34.82 26.15
CA ALA A 506 -15.19 35.88 26.97
C ALA A 506 -16.64 35.56 27.38
N GLY A 507 -17.25 34.53 26.79
CA GLY A 507 -18.62 34.12 27.01
C GLY A 507 -19.66 34.89 26.18
N ASN A 508 -19.26 35.68 25.18
CA ASN A 508 -20.19 36.28 24.24
C ASN A 508 -20.78 35.19 23.34
N GLU A 509 -22.10 35.17 23.18
CA GLU A 509 -22.81 34.21 22.33
C GLU A 509 -23.21 34.89 21.01
N GLU A 510 -23.01 34.19 19.89
CA GLU A 510 -23.41 34.63 18.55
C GLU A 510 -24.89 35.07 18.52
N PRO A 511 -25.24 36.32 18.16
CA PRO A 511 -26.59 36.84 18.39
C PRO A 511 -27.67 36.23 17.50
N LYS A 512 -27.27 35.67 16.36
CA LYS A 512 -28.13 34.92 15.45
C LYS A 512 -27.39 33.66 14.99
N PRO A 513 -27.85 32.45 15.34
CA PRO A 513 -27.28 31.21 14.85
C PRO A 513 -27.15 31.14 13.33
N THR A 514 -26.11 30.48 12.85
CA THR A 514 -25.99 30.04 11.45
C THR A 514 -27.06 28.98 11.17
N GLU A 515 -27.81 29.19 10.08
CA GLU A 515 -28.89 28.32 9.63
C GLU A 515 -28.45 27.54 8.38
N PHE A 516 -28.49 26.21 8.43
CA PHE A 516 -28.20 25.36 7.29
C PHE A 516 -29.36 24.43 6.97
N LYS A 517 -30.00 24.65 5.81
CA LYS A 517 -31.13 23.87 5.31
C LYS A 517 -30.64 22.68 4.48
N PHE A 518 -31.03 21.47 4.87
CA PHE A 518 -30.71 20.23 4.17
C PHE A 518 -31.92 19.29 4.05
N GLN A 519 -31.75 18.16 3.35
CA GLN A 519 -32.75 17.10 3.26
C GLN A 519 -32.10 15.71 3.22
N THR A 520 -32.86 14.68 3.62
CA THR A 520 -32.37 13.29 3.72
C THR A 520 -32.83 12.35 2.59
N TYR A 521 -33.75 12.79 1.72
CA TYR A 521 -34.36 12.02 0.60
C TYR A 521 -33.38 11.42 -0.44
N TYR A 522 -32.07 11.57 -0.27
CA TYR A 522 -31.02 11.02 -1.16
C TYR A 522 -30.10 10.01 -0.45
N VAL A 523 -30.41 9.64 0.80
CA VAL A 523 -29.76 8.54 1.51
C VAL A 523 -30.36 7.22 1.02
N PRO A 524 -29.59 6.36 0.33
CA PRO A 524 -30.10 5.08 -0.14
C PRO A 524 -30.12 4.02 0.98
N PRO A 525 -31.00 3.00 0.88
CA PRO A 525 -31.10 1.93 1.86
C PRO A 525 -29.83 1.09 1.88
N LYS A 526 -29.28 0.93 3.08
CA LYS A 526 -28.13 0.04 3.36
C LYS A 526 -28.60 -1.40 3.33
N ILE A 527 -27.81 -2.27 2.69
CA ILE A 527 -28.06 -3.72 2.60
C ILE A 527 -26.82 -4.49 3.00
N GLU A 528 -26.97 -5.45 3.92
CA GLU A 528 -25.95 -6.43 4.32
C GLU A 528 -26.52 -7.84 4.19
N ALA A 529 -25.74 -8.79 3.69
CA ALA A 529 -26.15 -10.18 3.66
C ALA A 529 -26.15 -10.78 5.07
N ASP A 530 -27.19 -11.54 5.42
CA ASP A 530 -27.24 -12.22 6.72
C ASP A 530 -26.16 -13.29 6.77
N ARG A 531 -25.11 -13.03 7.56
CA ARG A 531 -23.95 -13.91 7.74
C ARG A 531 -24.29 -15.29 8.29
N ASN A 532 -25.49 -15.48 8.86
CA ASN A 532 -26.00 -16.78 9.31
C ASN A 532 -26.71 -17.55 8.19
N SER A 533 -27.19 -16.84 7.15
CA SER A 533 -27.78 -17.42 5.93
C SER A 533 -26.74 -17.73 4.85
N LEU A 534 -25.57 -17.07 4.89
CA LEU A 534 -24.55 -17.23 3.87
C LEU A 534 -24.06 -18.68 3.80
N PRO A 535 -23.92 -19.25 2.58
CA PRO A 535 -23.28 -20.55 2.42
C PRO A 535 -21.80 -20.49 2.85
N PRO A 536 -21.17 -21.64 3.12
CA PRO A 536 -19.72 -21.72 3.21
C PRO A 536 -19.05 -21.13 1.95
N VAL A 537 -17.82 -20.63 2.10
CA VAL A 537 -17.05 -20.03 1.00
C VAL A 537 -16.81 -21.01 -0.16
N GLU A 538 -16.90 -22.32 0.10
CA GLU A 538 -16.86 -23.38 -0.91
C GLU A 538 -18.07 -24.31 -0.78
N ILE A 539 -18.82 -24.54 -1.87
CA ILE A 539 -20.05 -25.37 -1.89
C ILE A 539 -20.02 -26.46 -2.96
N GLU A 540 -20.66 -27.59 -2.64
CA GLU A 540 -20.80 -28.77 -3.50
C GLU A 540 -22.23 -28.85 -4.12
N THR A 541 -22.81 -27.70 -4.48
CA THR A 541 -24.16 -27.59 -5.08
C THR A 541 -24.19 -26.50 -6.16
N ARG A 542 -24.94 -26.71 -7.25
CA ARG A 542 -25.20 -25.66 -8.26
C ARG A 542 -26.28 -24.64 -7.83
N ASN A 543 -26.75 -24.77 -6.59
CA ASN A 543 -27.88 -24.08 -5.97
C ASN A 543 -27.44 -23.42 -4.65
N MET A 544 -27.87 -22.18 -4.40
CA MET A 544 -27.74 -21.48 -3.12
C MET A 544 -28.95 -20.59 -2.84
N GLU A 545 -29.14 -20.25 -1.56
CA GLU A 545 -30.03 -19.20 -1.10
C GLU A 545 -29.19 -18.13 -0.39
N ILE A 546 -29.49 -16.85 -0.60
CA ILE A 546 -28.88 -15.72 0.11
C ILE A 546 -30.02 -14.88 0.71
N ARG A 547 -29.89 -14.53 1.98
CA ARG A 547 -30.79 -13.61 2.70
C ARG A 547 -30.01 -12.37 3.14
N TRP A 548 -30.72 -11.33 3.53
CA TRP A 548 -30.15 -10.03 3.90
C TRP A 548 -30.98 -9.33 4.95
N THR A 549 -30.39 -8.30 5.53
CA THR A 549 -31.06 -7.27 6.32
C THR A 549 -30.85 -5.92 5.65
N THR A 550 -31.92 -5.12 5.60
CA THR A 550 -31.88 -3.75 5.10
C THR A 550 -32.12 -2.74 6.21
N GLU A 551 -31.38 -1.63 6.17
CA GLU A 551 -31.57 -0.46 7.04
C GLU A 551 -31.85 0.75 6.13
N ASP A 552 -33.02 1.38 6.31
CA ASP A 552 -33.52 2.48 5.51
C ASP A 552 -34.01 3.60 6.45
N ASN A 553 -33.79 4.86 6.07
CA ASN A 553 -34.31 6.03 6.79
C ASN A 553 -35.64 6.54 6.20
N THR A 554 -36.11 5.97 5.09
CA THR A 554 -37.45 6.16 4.52
C THR A 554 -38.52 5.61 5.48
N PRO A 555 -39.41 6.45 6.05
CA PRO A 555 -40.33 6.03 7.12
C PRO A 555 -41.63 5.41 6.55
N THR A 556 -41.58 4.18 6.05
CA THR A 556 -42.72 3.52 5.37
C THR A 556 -43.01 2.10 5.82
N GLU A 557 -44.28 1.68 5.68
CA GLU A 557 -44.79 0.31 5.95
C GLU A 557 -44.31 -0.75 4.92
N ASN A 558 -43.20 -0.47 4.25
CA ASN A 558 -42.79 -1.06 2.98
C ASN A 558 -41.26 -1.25 2.96
N ASP A 559 -40.79 -2.50 2.95
CA ASP A 559 -39.35 -2.81 2.87
C ASP A 559 -38.71 -2.31 1.55
N PRO A 560 -37.39 -2.04 1.49
CA PRO A 560 -36.71 -1.71 0.24
C PRO A 560 -36.91 -2.76 -0.87
N LEU A 561 -36.96 -2.32 -2.12
CA LEU A 561 -36.94 -3.21 -3.27
C LEU A 561 -35.52 -3.75 -3.48
N ILE A 562 -35.39 -5.03 -3.77
CA ILE A 562 -34.08 -5.72 -3.84
C ILE A 562 -33.82 -6.23 -5.25
N ALA A 563 -32.58 -6.06 -5.71
CA ALA A 563 -32.04 -6.67 -6.91
C ALA A 563 -30.64 -7.25 -6.62
N TYR A 564 -30.11 -8.05 -7.57
CA TYR A 564 -28.75 -8.55 -7.48
C TYR A 564 -28.05 -8.55 -8.84
N ARG A 565 -26.72 -8.69 -8.80
CA ARG A 565 -25.85 -8.95 -9.95
C ARG A 565 -24.99 -10.17 -9.66
N LEU A 566 -25.05 -11.16 -10.55
CA LEU A 566 -24.16 -12.33 -10.56
C LEU A 566 -23.07 -12.12 -11.61
N ASP A 567 -21.80 -12.26 -11.24
CA ASP A 567 -20.63 -12.31 -12.13
C ASP A 567 -20.51 -11.16 -13.16
N GLY A 568 -20.94 -9.95 -12.79
CA GLY A 568 -20.90 -8.78 -13.66
C GLY A 568 -22.02 -8.68 -14.71
N ASN A 569 -22.98 -9.62 -14.73
CA ASN A 569 -24.18 -9.54 -15.56
C ASN A 569 -25.03 -8.28 -15.24
N PRO A 570 -26.03 -7.90 -16.09
CA PRO A 570 -26.98 -6.86 -15.74
C PRO A 570 -27.65 -7.09 -14.38
N VAL A 571 -27.90 -6.00 -13.64
CA VAL A 571 -28.64 -6.04 -12.38
C VAL A 571 -30.07 -6.51 -12.66
N THR A 572 -30.61 -7.42 -11.85
CA THR A 572 -31.98 -7.93 -12.01
C THR A 572 -33.03 -6.83 -11.80
N GLU A 573 -34.27 -7.09 -12.22
CA GLU A 573 -35.40 -6.26 -11.80
C GLU A 573 -35.52 -6.21 -10.26
N PHE A 574 -35.80 -5.01 -9.74
CA PHE A 574 -35.99 -4.74 -8.32
C PHE A 574 -37.36 -5.24 -7.83
N ALA A 575 -37.39 -6.02 -6.75
CA ALA A 575 -38.61 -6.61 -6.21
C ALA A 575 -38.60 -6.72 -4.68
N ARG A 576 -39.78 -6.68 -4.04
CA ARG A 576 -39.94 -6.98 -2.60
C ARG A 576 -39.65 -8.47 -2.36
N ARG A 577 -38.54 -8.78 -1.68
CA ARG A 577 -38.06 -10.13 -1.34
C ARG A 577 -37.26 -10.09 -0.04
N ASP A 578 -37.21 -11.21 0.68
CA ASP A 578 -36.33 -11.46 1.85
C ASP A 578 -35.10 -12.33 1.50
N SER A 579 -35.13 -12.93 0.30
CA SER A 579 -34.23 -13.98 -0.15
C SER A 579 -34.11 -14.00 -1.68
N ILE A 580 -32.95 -14.43 -2.18
CA ILE A 580 -32.79 -14.90 -3.57
C ILE A 580 -32.31 -16.35 -3.55
N ARG A 581 -32.90 -17.17 -4.43
CA ARG A 581 -32.35 -18.47 -4.80
C ARG A 581 -31.63 -18.34 -6.14
N ILE A 582 -30.36 -18.70 -6.17
CA ILE A 582 -29.53 -18.74 -7.38
C ILE A 582 -29.27 -20.21 -7.72
N SER A 583 -29.37 -20.57 -8.99
CA SER A 583 -29.38 -21.94 -9.49
C SER A 583 -28.68 -22.06 -10.84
N GLY A 584 -28.05 -23.20 -11.13
CA GLY A 584 -27.32 -23.41 -12.38
C GLY A 584 -25.92 -22.78 -12.37
N LEU A 585 -25.36 -22.59 -11.16
CA LEU A 585 -23.99 -22.11 -11.00
C LEU A 585 -22.97 -23.11 -11.57
N ARG A 586 -21.81 -22.61 -11.98
CA ARG A 586 -20.76 -23.36 -12.68
C ARG A 586 -19.58 -23.66 -11.75
N GLN A 587 -18.70 -24.56 -12.16
CA GLN A 587 -17.45 -24.81 -11.48
C GLN A 587 -16.57 -23.54 -11.47
N GLY A 588 -16.25 -23.00 -10.31
CA GLY A 588 -15.40 -21.80 -10.20
C GLY A 588 -15.81 -20.84 -9.08
N TRP A 589 -15.29 -19.61 -9.16
CA TRP A 589 -15.65 -18.50 -8.29
C TRP A 589 -16.82 -17.71 -8.88
N HIS A 590 -17.78 -17.39 -8.03
CA HIS A 590 -18.94 -16.55 -8.31
C HIS A 590 -18.96 -15.33 -7.38
N GLN A 591 -19.39 -14.19 -7.93
CA GLN A 591 -19.54 -12.93 -7.20
C GLN A 591 -20.98 -12.44 -7.30
N ILE A 592 -21.67 -12.38 -6.16
CA ILE A 592 -23.04 -11.88 -6.05
C ILE A 592 -23.00 -10.53 -5.36
N GLN A 593 -23.47 -9.48 -6.04
CA GLN A 593 -23.61 -8.14 -5.47
C GLN A 593 -25.08 -7.83 -5.26
N LEU A 594 -25.44 -7.44 -4.04
CA LEU A 594 -26.81 -7.08 -3.67
C LEU A 594 -27.05 -5.58 -3.86
N TYR A 595 -28.28 -5.20 -4.20
CA TYR A 595 -28.72 -3.82 -4.32
C TYR A 595 -30.07 -3.64 -3.65
N ALA A 596 -30.19 -2.65 -2.76
CA ALA A 596 -31.47 -2.19 -2.25
C ALA A 596 -31.84 -0.84 -2.89
N LYS A 597 -33.15 -0.59 -3.00
CA LYS A 597 -33.75 0.63 -3.54
C LYS A 597 -34.97 1.05 -2.72
N ASP A 598 -35.00 2.31 -2.28
CA ASP A 598 -36.11 2.87 -1.50
C ASP A 598 -37.30 3.32 -2.39
N GLU A 599 -38.32 3.93 -1.78
CA GLU A 599 -39.51 4.42 -2.47
C GLU A 599 -39.27 5.72 -3.27
N ASN A 600 -38.31 6.56 -2.86
CA ASN A 600 -37.87 7.74 -3.62
C ASN A 600 -37.09 7.35 -4.89
N GLY A 601 -36.47 6.18 -4.84
CA GLY A 601 -35.76 5.53 -5.92
C GLY A 601 -34.24 5.56 -5.81
N ASN A 602 -33.66 5.95 -4.67
CA ASN A 602 -32.21 5.91 -4.48
C ASN A 602 -31.73 4.46 -4.41
N ILE A 603 -30.54 4.19 -4.95
CA ILE A 603 -29.94 2.84 -4.98
C ILE A 603 -28.57 2.94 -4.32
N TYR A 604 -28.27 2.07 -3.36
CA TYR A 604 -26.95 2.09 -2.71
C TYR A 604 -25.89 1.55 -3.68
N PRO A 605 -24.91 2.36 -4.13
CA PRO A 605 -24.00 1.96 -5.21
C PRO A 605 -22.95 0.93 -4.80
N PHE A 606 -22.78 0.69 -3.49
CA PHE A 606 -21.79 -0.20 -2.90
C PHE A 606 -22.44 -1.28 -1.99
N GLY A 607 -23.57 -1.84 -2.43
CA GLY A 607 -24.24 -2.93 -1.72
C GLY A 607 -23.38 -4.19 -1.58
N ASP A 608 -23.74 -5.02 -0.58
CA ASP A 608 -22.88 -6.10 -0.10
C ASP A 608 -22.53 -7.12 -1.20
N THR A 609 -21.32 -7.67 -1.10
CA THR A 609 -20.68 -8.51 -2.12
C THR A 609 -20.31 -9.87 -1.54
N VAL A 610 -21.19 -10.84 -1.79
CA VAL A 610 -20.97 -12.25 -1.43
C VAL A 610 -20.07 -12.88 -2.49
N SER A 611 -18.99 -13.53 -2.05
CA SER A 611 -18.07 -14.29 -2.91
C SER A 611 -18.04 -15.74 -2.48
N VAL A 612 -18.23 -16.65 -3.43
CA VAL A 612 -18.43 -18.08 -3.16
C VAL A 612 -17.85 -18.92 -4.29
N ARG A 613 -17.28 -20.07 -3.94
CA ARG A 613 -16.68 -21.02 -4.86
C ARG A 613 -17.56 -22.25 -4.97
N VAL A 614 -18.03 -22.56 -6.17
CA VAL A 614 -18.68 -23.83 -6.46
C VAL A 614 -17.60 -24.85 -6.84
N ASN A 615 -17.59 -25.99 -6.16
CA ASN A 615 -16.61 -27.06 -6.35
C ASN A 615 -17.29 -28.44 -6.52
N LEU A 616 -17.78 -28.66 -7.73
CA LEU A 616 -18.33 -29.91 -8.24
C LEU A 616 -17.19 -30.93 -8.47
N SER A 617 -17.26 -32.09 -7.82
CA SER A 617 -16.34 -33.22 -8.04
C SER A 617 -16.90 -34.14 -9.12
N LEU A 618 -16.92 -33.66 -10.36
CA LEU A 618 -17.39 -34.42 -11.51
C LEU A 618 -16.32 -35.40 -11.99
N MET A 619 -16.55 -36.71 -11.80
CA MET A 619 -15.63 -37.79 -12.18
C MET A 619 -16.23 -38.72 -13.24
N LEU A 620 -15.44 -39.03 -14.27
CA LEU A 620 -15.79 -39.95 -15.36
C LEU A 620 -15.12 -41.30 -15.11
N VAL A 621 -15.88 -42.40 -15.14
CA VAL A 621 -15.38 -43.75 -14.81
C VAL A 621 -15.89 -44.83 -15.78
N TRP A 622 -15.01 -45.74 -16.17
CA TRP A 622 -15.37 -46.97 -16.89
C TRP A 622 -16.28 -47.85 -16.04
N GLN A 623 -17.35 -48.37 -16.65
CA GLN A 623 -18.15 -49.48 -16.12
C GLN A 623 -17.87 -50.78 -16.88
N GLU A 624 -17.65 -50.70 -18.19
CA GLU A 624 -17.34 -51.83 -19.06
C GLU A 624 -16.28 -51.39 -20.08
N LYS A 625 -15.18 -52.14 -20.14
CA LYS A 625 -14.09 -52.01 -21.11
C LYS A 625 -13.64 -53.42 -21.52
N PRO A 626 -12.95 -53.60 -22.66
CA PRO A 626 -12.39 -54.90 -23.05
C PRO A 626 -11.53 -55.50 -21.93
N GLN A 627 -11.62 -56.82 -21.72
CA GLN A 627 -10.93 -57.50 -20.60
C GLN A 627 -9.98 -58.61 -21.03
N GLN A 628 -10.35 -59.40 -22.05
CA GLN A 628 -9.62 -60.61 -22.44
C GLN A 628 -9.82 -60.91 -23.93
N PRO A 629 -8.87 -61.60 -24.59
CA PRO A 629 -7.53 -61.97 -24.09
C PRO A 629 -6.58 -60.78 -23.86
N VAL A 630 -5.46 -61.03 -23.18
CA VAL A 630 -4.39 -60.05 -22.91
C VAL A 630 -3.02 -60.68 -23.16
N GLN A 631 -2.13 -59.95 -23.83
CA GLN A 631 -0.72 -60.28 -24.04
C GLN A 631 0.12 -59.04 -23.69
N ASP A 632 1.15 -59.19 -22.86
CA ASP A 632 2.06 -58.13 -22.40
C ASP A 632 1.39 -56.83 -21.88
N GLY A 633 0.16 -56.96 -21.38
CA GLY A 633 -0.66 -55.85 -20.87
C GLY A 633 -1.56 -55.18 -21.90
N GLU A 634 -1.45 -55.54 -23.18
CA GLU A 634 -2.37 -55.13 -24.24
C GLU A 634 -3.55 -56.10 -24.35
N ILE A 635 -4.76 -55.57 -24.49
CA ILE A 635 -5.99 -56.36 -24.68
C ILE A 635 -6.18 -56.59 -26.18
N PHE A 636 -6.51 -57.81 -26.59
CA PHE A 636 -6.75 -58.16 -27.99
C PHE A 636 -8.21 -58.57 -28.21
N VAL A 637 -8.78 -58.26 -29.37
CA VAL A 637 -10.17 -58.58 -29.72
C VAL A 637 -10.30 -59.05 -31.18
N SER A 638 -11.02 -60.15 -31.41
CA SER A 638 -11.36 -60.67 -32.75
C SER A 638 -12.71 -60.17 -33.29
N GLY A 639 -13.48 -59.45 -32.47
CA GLY A 639 -14.82 -58.97 -32.82
C GLY A 639 -14.84 -57.95 -33.96
N ASP A 640 -15.96 -57.92 -34.69
CA ASP A 640 -16.28 -56.84 -35.64
C ASP A 640 -16.55 -55.50 -34.93
N ARG A 641 -16.90 -55.57 -33.63
CA ARG A 641 -17.37 -54.47 -32.79
C ARG A 641 -16.86 -54.60 -31.36
N VAL A 642 -16.78 -53.49 -30.64
CA VAL A 642 -16.34 -53.43 -29.23
C VAL A 642 -17.34 -52.63 -28.39
N SER A 643 -17.97 -53.29 -27.43
CA SER A 643 -18.85 -52.63 -26.45
C SER A 643 -18.04 -51.89 -25.38
N LEU A 644 -18.43 -50.65 -25.13
CA LEU A 644 -17.86 -49.78 -24.11
C LEU A 644 -18.98 -49.19 -23.25
N ARG A 645 -18.79 -49.13 -21.93
CA ARG A 645 -19.72 -48.46 -21.02
C ARG A 645 -18.98 -47.61 -19.99
N TRP A 646 -19.45 -46.39 -19.76
CA TRP A 646 -18.96 -45.48 -18.73
C TRP A 646 -20.12 -44.78 -18.03
N ARG A 647 -19.83 -44.15 -16.89
CA ARG A 647 -20.75 -43.24 -16.22
C ARG A 647 -20.00 -42.01 -15.71
N VAL A 648 -20.72 -40.92 -15.54
CA VAL A 648 -20.31 -39.83 -14.65
C VAL A 648 -20.76 -40.18 -13.23
N THR A 649 -19.91 -39.89 -12.26
CA THR A 649 -20.28 -39.77 -10.84
C THR A 649 -20.12 -38.30 -10.45
N ASP A 650 -21.22 -37.71 -10.00
CA ASP A 650 -21.30 -36.35 -9.46
C ASP A 650 -21.41 -36.45 -7.92
N ASN A 651 -20.75 -35.57 -7.17
CA ASN A 651 -20.86 -35.48 -5.71
C ASN A 651 -22.08 -34.65 -5.27
N THR A 652 -22.60 -33.79 -6.14
CA THR A 652 -23.75 -32.95 -5.85
C THR A 652 -25.01 -33.80 -5.71
N GLN A 653 -25.94 -33.33 -4.85
CA GLN A 653 -27.26 -33.93 -4.68
C GLN A 653 -28.29 -33.32 -5.66
N ASP A 654 -27.83 -32.73 -6.77
CA ASP A 654 -28.66 -32.11 -7.79
C ASP A 654 -29.32 -33.21 -8.67
N GLU A 655 -30.48 -33.74 -8.25
CA GLU A 655 -31.23 -34.72 -9.05
C GLU A 655 -31.63 -34.15 -10.43
N GLY A 656 -31.27 -34.87 -11.49
CA GLY A 656 -31.74 -34.60 -12.87
C GLY A 656 -30.73 -33.96 -13.82
N VAL A 657 -29.49 -33.66 -13.38
CA VAL A 657 -28.44 -33.09 -14.23
C VAL A 657 -28.09 -34.03 -15.40
N ASN A 658 -28.20 -33.54 -16.64
CA ASN A 658 -27.80 -34.30 -17.82
C ASN A 658 -26.29 -34.20 -18.08
N PHE A 659 -25.68 -35.34 -18.45
CA PHE A 659 -24.27 -35.42 -18.85
C PHE A 659 -24.17 -35.79 -20.33
N PHE A 660 -23.44 -34.98 -21.08
CA PHE A 660 -23.18 -35.18 -22.50
C PHE A 660 -21.77 -35.72 -22.67
N SER A 661 -21.68 -36.97 -23.13
CA SER A 661 -20.41 -37.62 -23.46
C SER A 661 -20.07 -37.40 -24.93
N SER A 662 -18.77 -37.25 -25.23
CA SER A 662 -18.25 -37.28 -26.59
C SER A 662 -17.09 -38.26 -26.67
N VAL A 663 -16.98 -39.00 -27.76
CA VAL A 663 -15.97 -40.04 -27.95
C VAL A 663 -15.09 -39.76 -29.16
N ARG A 664 -13.85 -40.25 -29.12
CA ARG A 664 -12.98 -40.38 -30.29
C ARG A 664 -12.09 -41.62 -30.15
N TYR A 665 -11.49 -42.03 -31.25
CA TYR A 665 -10.43 -43.04 -31.24
C TYR A 665 -9.16 -42.54 -31.92
N ILE A 666 -8.04 -43.15 -31.56
CA ILE A 666 -6.74 -43.00 -32.22
C ILE A 666 -6.32 -44.40 -32.69
N PHE A 667 -5.98 -44.54 -33.96
CA PHE A 667 -5.65 -45.80 -34.61
C PHE A 667 -4.17 -45.86 -35.02
N ASN A 668 -3.52 -47.00 -34.78
CA ASN A 668 -2.12 -47.33 -35.07
C ASN A 668 -1.14 -46.15 -34.86
N ASP A 669 -0.76 -45.48 -35.95
CA ASP A 669 0.32 -44.49 -36.01
C ASP A 669 -0.10 -43.07 -35.60
N GLY A 670 -1.34 -42.88 -35.13
CA GLY A 670 -1.87 -41.60 -34.66
C GLY A 670 -3.05 -41.04 -35.46
N GLU A 671 -3.62 -41.82 -36.39
CA GLU A 671 -4.86 -41.45 -37.10
C GLU A 671 -5.98 -41.23 -36.07
N THR A 672 -6.36 -39.97 -35.85
CA THR A 672 -7.24 -39.56 -34.76
C THR A 672 -8.59 -39.13 -35.34
N SER A 673 -9.68 -39.75 -34.89
CA SER A 673 -11.01 -39.29 -35.27
C SER A 673 -11.33 -37.93 -34.63
N ASP A 674 -12.18 -37.15 -35.28
CA ASP A 674 -12.89 -36.07 -34.61
C ASP A 674 -13.68 -36.59 -33.41
N TRP A 675 -14.02 -35.69 -32.48
CA TRP A 675 -14.95 -35.99 -31.40
C TRP A 675 -16.37 -36.16 -31.96
N SER A 676 -17.07 -37.19 -31.51
CA SER A 676 -18.51 -37.34 -31.77
C SER A 676 -19.29 -36.11 -31.29
N THR A 677 -20.45 -35.84 -31.88
CA THR A 677 -21.40 -34.88 -31.31
C THR A 677 -21.71 -35.26 -29.85
N PRO A 678 -21.75 -34.31 -28.90
CA PRO A 678 -22.05 -34.62 -27.49
C PRO A 678 -23.45 -35.22 -27.34
N GLN A 679 -23.55 -36.37 -26.68
CA GLN A 679 -24.77 -37.18 -26.58
C GLN A 679 -24.97 -37.74 -25.16
N ILE A 680 -26.23 -37.94 -24.76
CA ILE A 680 -26.59 -38.53 -23.47
C ILE A 680 -26.54 -40.07 -23.59
N PHE A 681 -25.32 -40.60 -23.66
CA PHE A 681 -25.06 -42.04 -23.72
C PHE A 681 -24.02 -42.47 -22.69
N THR A 682 -24.32 -43.57 -21.98
CA THR A 682 -23.40 -44.35 -21.15
C THR A 682 -22.80 -45.53 -21.91
N ASP A 683 -23.49 -45.99 -22.95
CA ASP A 683 -23.27 -47.24 -23.67
C ASP A 683 -22.91 -46.93 -25.13
N TYR A 684 -21.83 -47.52 -25.65
CA TYR A 684 -21.36 -47.29 -27.01
C TYR A 684 -20.82 -48.56 -27.66
N GLU A 685 -21.36 -48.90 -28.83
CA GLU A 685 -20.93 -50.04 -29.64
C GLU A 685 -19.95 -49.54 -30.73
N PHE A 686 -18.65 -49.57 -30.44
CA PHE A 686 -17.64 -49.11 -31.38
C PHE A 686 -17.51 -50.08 -32.57
N SER A 687 -17.61 -49.53 -33.77
CA SER A 687 -17.51 -50.23 -35.06
C SER A 687 -16.80 -49.31 -36.07
N GLY A 688 -16.47 -49.83 -37.25
CA GLY A 688 -15.88 -49.05 -38.33
C GLY A 688 -16.88 -48.07 -38.96
N GLU A 689 -16.38 -47.26 -39.89
CA GLU A 689 -17.20 -46.36 -40.71
C GLU A 689 -18.39 -47.11 -41.33
N ASP A 690 -19.55 -46.46 -41.40
CA ASP A 690 -20.83 -47.04 -41.84
C ASP A 690 -21.23 -48.37 -41.16
N GLY A 691 -20.73 -48.62 -39.94
CA GLY A 691 -21.02 -49.83 -39.17
C GLY A 691 -20.31 -51.10 -39.67
N GLN A 692 -19.29 -50.94 -40.52
CA GLN A 692 -18.42 -52.02 -40.97
C GLN A 692 -17.62 -52.64 -39.80
N PRO A 693 -17.05 -53.85 -39.96
CA PRO A 693 -16.07 -54.39 -39.02
C PRO A 693 -14.90 -53.43 -38.81
N LEU A 694 -14.43 -53.31 -37.56
CA LEU A 694 -13.22 -52.54 -37.24
C LEU A 694 -12.01 -52.99 -38.09
N ARG A 695 -11.11 -52.08 -38.49
CA ARG A 695 -9.85 -52.42 -39.16
C ARG A 695 -8.91 -53.13 -38.19
N GLU A 696 -8.04 -54.03 -38.65
CA GLU A 696 -7.00 -54.63 -37.80
C GLU A 696 -5.99 -53.59 -37.31
N GLY A 697 -5.55 -53.72 -36.07
CA GLY A 697 -4.58 -52.81 -35.45
C GLY A 697 -4.99 -52.26 -34.09
N LYS A 698 -4.11 -51.43 -33.55
CA LYS A 698 -4.18 -50.83 -32.22
C LYS A 698 -5.15 -49.65 -32.20
N TYR A 699 -6.06 -49.63 -31.25
CA TYR A 699 -6.95 -48.50 -30.97
C TYR A 699 -6.71 -47.98 -29.55
N ILE A 700 -6.67 -46.65 -29.41
CA ILE A 700 -6.81 -45.94 -28.13
C ILE A 700 -8.14 -45.19 -28.20
N PHE A 701 -9.13 -45.66 -27.46
CA PHE A 701 -10.45 -45.02 -27.37
C PHE A 701 -10.47 -44.03 -26.20
N GLN A 702 -11.04 -42.84 -26.42
CA GLN A 702 -11.09 -41.76 -25.43
C GLN A 702 -12.52 -41.21 -25.28
N VAL A 703 -12.90 -40.90 -24.04
CA VAL A 703 -14.21 -40.33 -23.69
C VAL A 703 -14.00 -39.05 -22.89
N ILE A 704 -14.56 -37.93 -23.37
CA ILE A 704 -14.79 -36.72 -22.57
C ILE A 704 -16.27 -36.66 -22.16
N ALA A 705 -16.57 -36.00 -21.05
CA ALA A 705 -17.94 -35.65 -20.69
C ALA A 705 -18.01 -34.23 -20.13
N GLN A 706 -19.18 -33.61 -20.28
CA GLN A 706 -19.54 -32.33 -19.65
C GLN A 706 -20.98 -32.40 -19.12
N ASP A 707 -21.29 -31.65 -18.07
CA ASP A 707 -22.69 -31.45 -17.67
C ASP A 707 -23.42 -30.43 -18.57
N GLU A 708 -24.74 -30.36 -18.44
CA GLU A 708 -25.60 -29.46 -19.23
C GLU A 708 -25.32 -27.95 -19.01
N PHE A 709 -24.58 -27.59 -17.96
CA PHE A 709 -24.15 -26.22 -17.69
C PHE A 709 -22.80 -25.90 -18.34
N GLY A 710 -22.09 -26.91 -18.86
CA GLY A 710 -20.79 -26.82 -19.52
C GLY A 710 -19.59 -27.12 -18.63
N ASN A 711 -19.80 -27.69 -17.43
CA ASN A 711 -18.71 -28.07 -16.54
C ASN A 711 -18.05 -29.37 -17.04
N GLN A 712 -16.72 -29.36 -17.21
CA GLN A 712 -15.98 -30.55 -17.65
C GLN A 712 -15.91 -31.61 -16.54
N VAL A 713 -16.09 -32.87 -16.94
CA VAL A 713 -15.94 -34.04 -16.07
C VAL A 713 -14.51 -34.59 -16.22
N PHE A 714 -13.81 -34.84 -15.12
CA PHE A 714 -12.42 -35.31 -15.15
C PHE A 714 -12.31 -36.84 -15.07
N GLY A 715 -11.32 -37.43 -15.74
CA GLY A 715 -11.06 -38.86 -15.66
C GLY A 715 -10.52 -39.27 -14.28
N SER A 716 -10.97 -40.42 -13.74
CA SER A 716 -10.49 -40.88 -12.43
C SER A 716 -9.01 -41.31 -12.46
N ARG A 717 -8.25 -40.91 -11.44
CA ARG A 717 -6.79 -41.20 -11.33
C ARG A 717 -6.45 -42.62 -10.87
N GLU A 718 -7.44 -43.47 -10.60
CA GLU A 718 -7.24 -44.75 -9.88
C GLU A 718 -6.54 -45.86 -10.71
N GLN A 719 -6.25 -45.62 -11.99
CA GLN A 719 -5.74 -46.66 -12.90
C GLN A 719 -4.46 -46.30 -13.67
N GLY A 720 -3.71 -45.30 -13.20
CA GLY A 720 -2.43 -44.88 -13.79
C GLY A 720 -2.54 -43.92 -14.98
N ASP A 721 -3.76 -43.64 -15.44
CA ASP A 721 -4.03 -42.60 -16.44
C ASP A 721 -3.55 -41.23 -15.95
N MET A 722 -2.95 -40.47 -16.86
CA MET A 722 -2.57 -39.07 -16.62
C MET A 722 -3.84 -38.23 -16.47
N GLY A 723 -4.24 -37.96 -15.22
CA GLY A 723 -5.54 -37.37 -14.89
C GLY A 723 -5.79 -36.02 -15.56
N GLY A 724 -6.47 -36.07 -16.70
CA GLY A 724 -6.92 -34.95 -17.53
C GLY A 724 -8.42 -35.02 -17.83
N ALA A 725 -8.86 -34.34 -18.89
CA ALA A 725 -10.27 -34.16 -19.21
C ALA A 725 -10.99 -35.41 -19.80
N TYR A 726 -10.31 -36.55 -19.94
CA TYR A 726 -10.87 -37.77 -20.53
C TYR A 726 -10.48 -39.04 -19.74
N ILE A 727 -11.26 -40.11 -19.93
CA ILE A 727 -10.82 -41.50 -19.65
C ILE A 727 -10.41 -42.18 -20.96
N ALA A 728 -9.48 -43.13 -20.88
CA ALA A 728 -8.99 -43.87 -22.04
C ALA A 728 -9.04 -45.39 -21.84
N THR A 729 -9.08 -46.14 -22.94
CA THR A 729 -8.81 -47.59 -22.95
C THR A 729 -8.12 -47.97 -24.27
N GLN A 730 -7.29 -49.01 -24.24
CA GLN A 730 -6.49 -49.45 -25.39
C GLN A 730 -6.75 -50.93 -25.68
N PHE A 731 -6.91 -51.28 -26.95
CA PHE A 731 -7.04 -52.67 -27.42
C PHE A 731 -6.55 -52.81 -28.87
N THR A 732 -6.14 -54.00 -29.26
CA THR A 732 -5.72 -54.34 -30.62
C THR A 732 -6.76 -55.26 -31.26
N VAL A 733 -7.28 -54.88 -32.43
CA VAL A 733 -8.17 -55.70 -33.25
C VAL A 733 -7.32 -56.63 -34.09
N ASP A 734 -7.55 -57.94 -33.95
CA ASP A 734 -6.77 -58.99 -34.60
C ASP A 734 -7.72 -60.01 -35.25
N ARG A 735 -7.65 -60.18 -36.57
CA ARG A 735 -8.44 -61.16 -37.34
C ARG A 735 -7.59 -62.02 -38.26
N THR A 736 -6.26 -61.90 -38.20
CA THR A 736 -5.36 -62.59 -39.12
C THR A 736 -5.11 -63.99 -38.57
N PRO A 737 -5.43 -65.06 -39.31
CA PRO A 737 -5.12 -66.40 -38.83
C PRO A 737 -3.61 -66.64 -38.85
N PRO A 738 -3.03 -67.20 -37.78
CA PRO A 738 -1.59 -67.37 -37.67
C PRO A 738 -1.07 -68.34 -38.75
N ALA A 739 -0.03 -67.94 -39.47
CA ALA A 739 0.64 -68.80 -40.44
C ALA A 739 1.44 -69.89 -39.74
N VAL A 740 1.50 -71.09 -40.31
CA VAL A 740 2.26 -72.22 -39.78
C VAL A 740 3.02 -72.91 -40.91
N ASP A 741 4.28 -73.27 -40.65
CA ASP A 741 5.07 -74.16 -41.51
C ASP A 741 5.83 -75.20 -40.67
N PHE A 742 6.28 -76.29 -41.29
CA PHE A 742 7.10 -77.32 -40.64
C PHE A 742 8.59 -77.00 -40.76
N ALA A 743 9.34 -77.14 -39.66
CA ALA A 743 10.79 -77.10 -39.71
C ALA A 743 11.34 -78.29 -40.53
N GLU A 744 12.35 -78.05 -41.38
CA GLU A 744 12.89 -79.05 -42.33
C GLU A 744 13.42 -80.33 -41.66
N ALA A 745 13.78 -80.26 -40.37
CA ALA A 745 14.43 -81.34 -39.62
C ALA A 745 13.42 -82.24 -38.88
N VAL A 746 12.90 -83.27 -39.57
CA VAL A 746 12.12 -84.35 -38.94
C VAL A 746 13.04 -85.22 -38.07
N THR A 747 12.81 -85.25 -36.76
CA THR A 747 13.61 -86.07 -35.83
C THR A 747 12.94 -87.43 -35.62
N TYR A 748 13.68 -88.53 -35.75
CA TYR A 748 13.14 -89.88 -35.58
C TYR A 748 13.63 -90.52 -34.28
N ASN A 749 12.73 -91.14 -33.52
CA ASN A 749 13.12 -92.06 -32.46
C ASN A 749 13.80 -93.30 -33.12
N GLU A 750 15.04 -93.59 -32.75
CA GLU A 750 15.82 -94.66 -33.40
C GLU A 750 15.27 -96.07 -33.16
N GLU A 751 14.56 -96.30 -32.05
CA GLU A 751 14.03 -97.63 -31.68
C GLU A 751 12.63 -97.84 -32.28
N THR A 752 11.72 -96.88 -32.12
CA THR A 752 10.31 -97.02 -32.55
C THR A 752 10.07 -96.62 -34.01
N LYS A 753 10.98 -95.84 -34.60
CA LYS A 753 10.83 -95.20 -35.93
C LYS A 753 9.58 -94.30 -36.05
N VAL A 754 9.11 -93.77 -34.93
CA VAL A 754 8.12 -92.69 -34.88
C VAL A 754 8.84 -91.33 -35.06
N PRO A 755 8.35 -90.44 -35.93
CA PRO A 755 8.87 -89.09 -36.05
C PRO A 755 8.26 -88.15 -35.00
N THR A 756 9.10 -87.24 -34.51
CA THR A 756 8.72 -85.98 -33.90
C THR A 756 8.92 -84.87 -34.92
N LEU A 757 7.86 -84.09 -35.12
CA LEU A 757 7.78 -82.95 -36.02
C LEU A 757 7.75 -81.67 -35.18
N THR A 758 8.40 -80.62 -35.66
CA THR A 758 8.31 -79.28 -35.07
C THR A 758 7.81 -78.32 -36.14
N VAL A 759 6.91 -77.42 -35.76
CA VAL A 759 6.40 -76.34 -36.60
C VAL A 759 6.89 -74.99 -36.09
N THR A 760 6.90 -74.00 -36.97
CA THR A 760 7.02 -72.58 -36.62
C THR A 760 5.70 -71.91 -36.96
N GLY A 761 4.98 -71.45 -35.95
CA GLY A 761 3.92 -70.47 -36.12
C GLY A 761 4.51 -69.05 -36.21
N ASN A 762 3.90 -68.20 -37.03
CA ASN A 762 4.18 -66.77 -37.08
C ASN A 762 2.88 -66.01 -37.36
N ASP A 763 2.72 -64.86 -36.73
CA ASP A 763 1.50 -64.07 -36.73
C ASP A 763 1.80 -62.56 -36.78
N ASN A 764 0.82 -61.70 -37.04
CA ASN A 764 1.03 -60.25 -37.12
C ASN A 764 0.93 -59.55 -35.74
N TYR A 765 0.21 -60.12 -34.77
CA TYR A 765 0.01 -59.51 -33.44
C TYR A 765 0.26 -60.46 -32.27
N THR A 766 -0.08 -61.75 -32.40
CA THR A 766 0.13 -62.77 -31.37
C THR A 766 1.57 -63.29 -31.38
N GLN A 767 2.27 -63.20 -30.26
CA GLN A 767 3.63 -63.72 -30.16
C GLN A 767 3.66 -65.25 -30.28
N ASN A 768 4.70 -65.80 -30.93
CA ASN A 768 4.84 -67.24 -31.23
C ASN A 768 4.74 -68.16 -29.99
N GLN A 769 4.98 -67.64 -28.78
CA GLN A 769 4.84 -68.33 -27.49
C GLN A 769 3.39 -68.47 -26.99
N ASN A 770 2.48 -67.61 -27.46
CA ASN A 770 1.05 -67.61 -27.12
C ASN A 770 0.20 -68.37 -28.15
N LEU A 771 0.75 -68.66 -29.34
CA LEU A 771 0.15 -69.53 -30.34
C LEU A 771 -0.08 -70.94 -29.78
N LYS A 772 -1.26 -71.51 -30.06
CA LYS A 772 -1.65 -72.88 -29.66
C LYS A 772 -1.78 -73.75 -30.89
N TYR A 773 -1.05 -74.86 -30.92
CA TYR A 773 -0.98 -75.72 -32.10
C TYR A 773 -1.96 -76.90 -31.99
N GLN A 774 -2.46 -77.33 -33.14
CA GLN A 774 -3.17 -78.60 -33.32
C GLN A 774 -2.54 -79.40 -34.47
N PHE A 775 -2.54 -80.71 -34.32
CA PHE A 775 -1.95 -81.65 -35.28
C PHE A 775 -2.92 -82.78 -35.59
N ARG A 776 -2.79 -83.41 -36.77
CA ARG A 776 -3.45 -84.68 -37.10
C ARG A 776 -2.68 -85.51 -38.12
N VAL A 777 -2.75 -86.83 -37.99
CA VAL A 777 -2.00 -87.79 -38.80
C VAL A 777 -2.93 -88.46 -39.82
N ILE A 778 -2.91 -87.98 -41.06
CA ILE A 778 -3.77 -88.48 -42.14
C ILE A 778 -3.15 -89.74 -42.74
N THR A 779 -3.80 -90.87 -42.54
CA THR A 779 -3.37 -92.16 -43.10
C THR A 779 -4.22 -92.55 -44.31
N ARG A 780 -3.86 -93.64 -44.99
CA ARG A 780 -4.68 -94.18 -46.09
C ARG A 780 -6.04 -94.71 -45.62
N ASP A 781 -6.08 -95.28 -44.43
CA ASP A 781 -7.25 -95.98 -43.90
C ASP A 781 -8.12 -95.05 -43.03
N GLU A 782 -7.56 -93.91 -42.61
CA GLU A 782 -8.22 -92.82 -41.89
C GLU A 782 -7.89 -91.47 -42.57
N PRO A 783 -8.67 -91.06 -43.59
CA PRO A 783 -8.34 -89.91 -44.44
C PRO A 783 -8.75 -88.54 -43.87
N ASP A 784 -9.56 -88.50 -42.82
CA ASP A 784 -9.99 -87.27 -42.13
C ASP A 784 -10.05 -87.49 -40.61
N PRO A 785 -8.90 -87.60 -39.92
CA PRO A 785 -8.85 -87.78 -38.47
C PRO A 785 -9.23 -86.49 -37.74
N PRO A 786 -9.71 -86.58 -36.47
CA PRO A 786 -9.90 -85.41 -35.63
C PRO A 786 -8.56 -84.69 -35.34
N TRP A 787 -8.62 -83.38 -35.14
CA TRP A 787 -7.49 -82.59 -34.65
C TRP A 787 -7.18 -82.92 -33.19
N SER A 788 -5.89 -82.86 -32.82
CA SER A 788 -5.46 -82.93 -31.43
C SER A 788 -6.09 -81.81 -30.58
N ALA A 789 -6.06 -81.95 -29.26
CA ALA A 789 -6.28 -80.81 -28.37
C ALA A 789 -5.31 -79.67 -28.72
N LEU A 790 -5.76 -78.42 -28.51
CA LEU A 790 -4.93 -77.22 -28.60
C LEU A 790 -3.87 -77.23 -27.49
N GLY A 791 -2.61 -77.02 -27.84
CA GLY A 791 -1.53 -76.93 -26.86
C GLY A 791 -0.39 -76.02 -27.33
N SER A 792 0.28 -75.36 -26.39
CA SER A 792 1.41 -74.45 -26.64
C SER A 792 2.69 -75.16 -27.13
N SER A 793 2.66 -76.49 -27.34
CA SER A 793 3.78 -77.23 -27.92
C SER A 793 3.77 -77.09 -29.44
N ALA A 794 4.74 -76.34 -29.98
CA ALA A 794 5.03 -76.33 -31.41
C ALA A 794 5.67 -77.65 -31.90
N SER A 795 5.82 -78.68 -31.05
CA SER A 795 6.30 -80.01 -31.42
C SER A 795 5.29 -81.12 -31.16
N PHE A 796 5.20 -82.07 -32.08
CA PHE A 796 4.25 -83.17 -32.08
C PHE A 796 4.92 -84.50 -32.48
N THR A 797 4.69 -85.55 -31.70
CA THR A 797 5.16 -86.91 -32.00
C THR A 797 4.02 -87.73 -32.58
N ALA A 798 4.22 -88.34 -33.73
CA ALA A 798 3.19 -89.14 -34.43
C ALA A 798 3.03 -90.55 -33.82
N GLU A 799 2.73 -90.61 -32.52
CA GLU A 799 2.63 -91.86 -31.75
C GLU A 799 1.64 -92.85 -32.39
N GLY A 800 1.95 -94.14 -32.32
CA GLY A 800 1.19 -95.19 -33.02
C GLY A 800 1.48 -95.32 -34.53
N HIS A 801 2.07 -94.31 -35.18
CA HIS A 801 2.32 -94.28 -36.62
C HIS A 801 3.84 -94.34 -36.97
N PRO A 802 4.53 -95.48 -36.78
CA PRO A 802 5.94 -95.62 -37.14
C PRO A 802 6.12 -95.66 -38.67
N VAL A 803 7.16 -94.98 -39.18
CA VAL A 803 7.48 -94.95 -40.61
C VAL A 803 8.20 -96.24 -41.00
N LYS A 804 7.42 -97.25 -41.41
CA LYS A 804 7.94 -98.57 -41.82
C LYS A 804 8.43 -98.53 -43.27
N TRP A 805 9.57 -99.17 -43.55
CA TRP A 805 10.22 -99.20 -44.88
C TRP A 805 9.37 -99.77 -46.03
N TYR A 806 8.23 -100.37 -45.73
CA TYR A 806 7.29 -101.02 -46.67
C TYR A 806 5.86 -100.44 -46.63
N SER A 807 5.60 -99.38 -45.84
CA SER A 807 4.31 -98.69 -45.87
C SER A 807 4.27 -97.61 -46.97
N TRP A 808 3.06 -97.13 -47.29
CA TRP A 808 2.86 -96.01 -48.20
C TRP A 808 3.01 -94.63 -47.51
N GLY A 809 3.59 -94.60 -46.31
CA GLY A 809 3.68 -93.42 -45.46
C GLY A 809 2.33 -92.86 -45.00
N TYR A 810 2.33 -91.60 -44.61
CA TYR A 810 1.17 -90.80 -44.18
C TYR A 810 1.50 -89.30 -44.29
N LYS A 811 0.50 -88.42 -44.20
CA LYS A 811 0.72 -86.98 -44.00
C LYS A 811 0.52 -86.62 -42.53
N VAL A 812 1.16 -85.54 -42.10
CA VAL A 812 0.77 -84.83 -40.87
C VAL A 812 0.35 -83.42 -41.25
N GLN A 813 -0.84 -83.01 -40.82
CA GLN A 813 -1.28 -81.62 -40.92
C GLN A 813 -1.07 -80.91 -39.58
N ALA A 814 -0.72 -79.63 -39.65
CA ALA A 814 -0.62 -78.75 -38.49
C ALA A 814 -1.34 -77.41 -38.74
N ARG A 815 -1.88 -76.83 -37.67
CA ARG A 815 -2.46 -75.48 -37.65
C ARG A 815 -2.24 -74.84 -36.29
N ALA A 816 -2.26 -73.52 -36.22
CA ALA A 816 -2.22 -72.76 -34.99
C ALA A 816 -3.57 -72.07 -34.75
N GLN A 817 -3.78 -71.70 -33.50
CA GLN A 817 -4.74 -70.70 -33.07
C GLN A 817 -3.98 -69.58 -32.36
N ASP A 818 -4.35 -68.35 -32.61
CA ASP A 818 -3.78 -67.16 -31.98
C ASP A 818 -4.34 -66.96 -30.54
N ILE A 819 -4.17 -65.75 -30.00
CA ILE A 819 -4.68 -65.43 -28.66
C ILE A 819 -6.19 -65.10 -28.64
N VAL A 820 -6.74 -64.51 -29.72
CA VAL A 820 -8.13 -64.04 -29.86
C VAL A 820 -9.10 -65.08 -30.45
N GLY A 821 -8.57 -66.20 -30.93
CA GLY A 821 -9.30 -67.36 -31.41
C GLY A 821 -9.22 -67.64 -32.91
N ASN A 822 -8.55 -66.84 -33.74
CA ASN A 822 -8.48 -67.13 -35.18
C ASN A 822 -7.57 -68.35 -35.42
N VAL A 823 -7.91 -69.20 -36.39
CA VAL A 823 -7.27 -70.51 -36.61
C VAL A 823 -6.78 -70.59 -38.05
N THR A 824 -5.52 -71.01 -38.25
CA THR A 824 -4.88 -71.09 -39.58
C THR A 824 -5.81 -71.71 -40.63
N THR A 825 -6.07 -70.97 -41.71
CA THR A 825 -6.87 -71.40 -42.85
C THR A 825 -6.12 -72.41 -43.71
N ASP A 826 -4.89 -72.06 -44.09
CA ASP A 826 -4.02 -72.85 -44.95
C ASP A 826 -3.13 -73.74 -44.09
N VAL A 827 -3.65 -74.93 -43.76
CA VAL A 827 -2.99 -75.87 -42.85
C VAL A 827 -1.66 -76.37 -43.44
N ALA A 828 -0.60 -76.34 -42.64
CA ALA A 828 0.70 -76.87 -43.04
C ALA A 828 0.61 -78.38 -43.28
N GLU A 829 1.23 -78.90 -44.34
CA GLU A 829 1.28 -80.34 -44.65
C GLU A 829 2.71 -80.88 -44.73
N MET A 830 3.12 -81.70 -43.76
CA MET A 830 4.34 -82.51 -43.89
C MET A 830 4.00 -83.88 -44.48
N ASN A 831 4.51 -84.16 -45.69
CA ASN A 831 4.19 -85.36 -46.45
C ASN A 831 5.27 -86.44 -46.31
N LEU A 832 5.16 -87.28 -45.28
CA LEU A 832 6.13 -88.33 -44.93
C LEU A 832 6.07 -89.58 -45.83
N ILE A 833 5.52 -89.44 -47.04
CA ILE A 833 5.27 -90.56 -47.96
C ILE A 833 6.52 -91.00 -48.75
N TRP A 834 7.50 -90.12 -49.01
CA TRP A 834 8.65 -90.43 -49.86
C TRP A 834 9.97 -89.71 -49.45
N TYR A 835 10.66 -90.17 -48.39
CA TYR A 835 11.99 -89.60 -48.04
C TYR A 835 13.09 -90.55 -47.53
N VAL A 836 12.98 -91.88 -47.75
CA VAL A 836 14.11 -92.82 -47.48
C VAL A 836 14.33 -93.80 -48.66
N ARG A 837 14.70 -93.27 -49.83
CA ARG A 837 15.16 -94.08 -50.98
C ARG A 837 16.56 -93.68 -51.42
N SER A 838 17.57 -94.31 -50.82
CA SER A 838 18.97 -94.11 -51.17
C SER A 838 19.24 -94.45 -52.65
N PRO A 839 19.81 -93.53 -53.46
CA PRO A 839 20.15 -93.80 -54.87
C PRO A 839 21.13 -94.98 -55.06
N ALA A 840 21.92 -95.32 -54.04
CA ALA A 840 22.93 -96.37 -54.11
C ALA A 840 22.35 -97.76 -54.48
N LEU A 841 21.10 -98.05 -54.12
CA LEU A 841 20.45 -99.33 -54.47
C LEU A 841 20.06 -99.43 -55.95
N LEU A 842 19.86 -98.32 -56.66
CA LEU A 842 19.62 -98.34 -58.11
C LEU A 842 20.94 -98.56 -58.87
N TYR A 843 22.00 -97.85 -58.47
CA TYR A 843 23.31 -97.94 -59.10
C TYR A 843 23.99 -99.31 -58.90
N THR A 844 23.79 -99.96 -57.75
CA THR A 844 24.36 -101.29 -57.49
C THR A 844 23.74 -102.38 -58.37
N LEU A 845 22.44 -102.35 -58.63
CA LEU A 845 21.79 -103.34 -59.50
C LEU A 845 22.28 -103.23 -60.95
N VAL A 846 22.43 -102.00 -61.47
CA VAL A 846 23.00 -101.75 -62.81
C VAL A 846 24.49 -102.12 -62.86
N GLY A 847 25.25 -101.79 -61.82
CA GLY A 847 26.68 -102.09 -61.73
C GLY A 847 27.00 -103.59 -61.75
N VAL A 848 26.21 -104.42 -61.08
CA VAL A 848 26.39 -105.89 -61.08
C VAL A 848 26.20 -106.49 -62.48
N VAL A 849 25.19 -106.05 -63.23
CA VAL A 849 24.95 -106.54 -64.61
C VAL A 849 26.10 -106.14 -65.54
N ALA A 850 26.59 -104.90 -65.42
CA ALA A 850 27.75 -104.44 -66.19
C ALA A 850 29.05 -105.20 -65.86
N LEU A 851 29.28 -105.49 -64.57
CA LEU A 851 30.46 -106.23 -64.11
C LEU A 851 30.51 -107.68 -64.63
N VAL A 852 29.36 -108.37 -64.70
CA VAL A 852 29.31 -109.74 -65.27
C VAL A 852 29.65 -109.74 -66.76
N ALA A 853 29.13 -108.77 -67.53
CA ALA A 853 29.47 -108.64 -68.95
C ALA A 853 30.97 -108.32 -69.16
N LEU A 854 31.54 -107.42 -68.34
CA LEU A 854 32.96 -107.08 -68.38
C LEU A 854 33.87 -108.24 -67.95
N ALA A 855 33.46 -109.07 -67.00
CA ALA A 855 34.22 -110.25 -66.58
C ALA A 855 34.36 -111.28 -67.73
N ILE A 856 33.31 -111.48 -68.52
CA ILE A 856 33.32 -112.37 -69.70
C ILE A 856 34.27 -111.83 -70.77
N LEU A 857 34.22 -110.53 -71.09
CA LEU A 857 35.20 -109.90 -72.00
C LEU A 857 36.63 -110.00 -71.45
N TYR A 858 36.82 -109.77 -70.15
CA TYR A 858 38.15 -109.78 -69.53
C TYR A 858 38.83 -111.15 -69.62
N LEU A 859 38.09 -112.25 -69.44
CA LEU A 859 38.63 -113.60 -69.60
C LEU A 859 39.10 -113.88 -71.04
N LEU A 860 38.36 -113.40 -72.05
CA LEU A 860 38.75 -113.51 -73.46
C LEU A 860 40.03 -112.70 -73.77
N PHE A 861 40.18 -111.51 -73.20
CA PHE A 861 41.40 -110.68 -73.38
C PHE A 861 42.60 -111.17 -72.54
N ALA A 862 42.37 -111.75 -71.35
CA ALA A 862 43.43 -112.27 -70.49
C ALA A 862 44.25 -113.39 -71.17
N SER A 863 43.56 -114.31 -71.85
CA SER A 863 44.15 -115.38 -72.68
C SER A 863 45.15 -114.86 -73.71
N MET A 864 44.89 -113.69 -74.31
CA MET A 864 45.78 -113.06 -75.29
C MET A 864 46.88 -112.18 -74.65
N ALA A 865 46.65 -111.65 -73.45
CA ALA A 865 47.58 -110.76 -72.76
C ALA A 865 48.76 -111.50 -72.10
N GLU A 866 48.54 -112.72 -71.59
CA GLU A 866 49.55 -113.45 -70.81
C GLU A 866 50.81 -113.78 -71.63
N LYS A 867 50.64 -114.19 -72.90
CA LYS A 867 51.72 -114.40 -73.88
C LYS A 867 52.59 -113.15 -74.13
N ARG A 868 52.12 -111.94 -73.79
CA ARG A 868 52.88 -110.69 -73.96
C ARG A 868 53.57 -110.21 -72.67
N ARG A 869 53.09 -110.58 -71.48
CA ARG A 869 53.62 -110.05 -70.20
C ARG A 869 54.84 -110.78 -69.64
N GLN A 870 55.08 -112.05 -70.02
CA GLN A 870 56.33 -112.74 -69.65
C GLN A 870 57.58 -111.97 -70.12
N LYS A 871 57.56 -111.38 -71.33
CA LYS A 871 58.71 -110.63 -71.89
C LYS A 871 59.10 -109.36 -71.12
N LYS A 872 58.17 -108.67 -70.44
CA LYS A 872 58.49 -107.42 -69.70
C LYS A 872 58.92 -107.64 -68.24
N ARG A 873 58.58 -108.77 -67.62
CA ARG A 873 58.93 -109.05 -66.20
C ARG A 873 60.42 -109.28 -65.93
N GLN A 874 61.25 -109.44 -66.96
CA GLN A 874 62.72 -109.57 -66.82
C GLN A 874 63.46 -108.23 -66.84
N GLN A 875 62.88 -107.17 -67.42
CA GLN A 875 63.61 -105.92 -67.69
C GLN A 875 63.58 -104.97 -66.49
N ALA A 876 62.38 -104.63 -65.99
CA ALA A 876 62.20 -103.76 -64.82
C ALA A 876 62.82 -104.31 -63.51
N LYS A 877 63.16 -105.61 -63.46
CA LYS A 877 63.85 -106.24 -62.32
C LYS A 877 65.32 -105.85 -62.18
N ARG A 878 65.90 -105.06 -63.10
CA ARG A 878 67.31 -104.64 -63.07
C ARG A 878 67.56 -103.20 -62.66
N GLU A 879 66.60 -102.30 -62.86
CA GLU A 879 66.84 -100.84 -62.73
C GLU A 879 66.47 -100.29 -61.35
N ALA A 880 65.42 -100.82 -60.68
CA ALA A 880 65.04 -100.43 -59.32
C ALA A 880 65.98 -100.96 -58.20
N ALA A 881 67.16 -101.48 -58.55
CA ALA A 881 68.12 -102.09 -57.62
C ALA A 881 69.27 -101.16 -57.20
N GLN A 882 69.34 -99.94 -57.76
CA GLN A 882 70.26 -98.87 -57.34
C GLN A 882 69.41 -97.65 -56.93
N LYS A 883 69.11 -97.48 -55.65
CA LYS A 883 69.98 -96.95 -54.56
C LYS A 883 70.33 -95.47 -54.69
N SER A 884 69.91 -94.73 -53.66
CA SER A 884 70.75 -93.83 -52.85
C SER A 884 72.10 -93.37 -53.45
N SER A 885 72.03 -92.42 -54.37
CA SER A 885 73.05 -91.39 -54.65
C SER A 885 72.40 -90.30 -55.51
N THR A 886 72.49 -88.99 -55.28
CA THR A 886 73.04 -88.15 -54.18
C THR A 886 72.45 -86.73 -54.38
N THR A 887 72.34 -85.89 -53.33
CA THR A 887 72.00 -84.42 -53.42
C THR A 887 70.62 -84.08 -54.05
N GLY A 888 70.10 -82.84 -54.00
CA GLY A 888 70.47 -81.67 -53.19
C GLY A 888 69.92 -80.33 -53.75
N ALA A 889 69.45 -79.46 -52.84
CA ALA A 889 69.35 -77.98 -52.90
C ALA A 889 68.68 -77.20 -54.08
N LEU A 890 67.79 -76.26 -53.69
CA LEU A 890 67.55 -74.91 -54.24
C LEU A 890 66.91 -74.68 -55.64
N GLY A 891 66.07 -73.64 -55.69
CA GLY A 891 65.62 -72.92 -56.91
C GLY A 891 64.36 -73.46 -57.61
N GLY A 892 63.56 -72.65 -58.32
CA GLY A 892 63.58 -71.18 -58.37
C GLY A 892 63.07 -70.54 -59.68
N ALA A 893 61.74 -70.35 -59.80
CA ALA A 893 61.05 -69.47 -60.77
C ALA A 893 61.12 -69.78 -62.29
N GLU A 894 60.26 -69.07 -63.05
CA GLU A 894 60.22 -68.85 -64.51
C GLU A 894 59.96 -70.04 -65.48
N MET A 895 59.30 -69.85 -66.65
CA MET A 895 58.23 -68.92 -67.06
C MET A 895 57.59 -69.39 -68.39
N ALA A 896 56.53 -68.71 -68.87
CA ALA A 896 55.88 -68.83 -70.19
C ALA A 896 55.21 -70.19 -70.50
N GLY A 897 54.27 -70.34 -71.45
CA GLY A 897 53.70 -69.43 -72.46
C GLY A 897 53.53 -70.18 -73.79
N ALA A 898 52.65 -69.81 -74.74
CA ALA A 898 51.68 -68.73 -74.78
C ALA A 898 50.56 -69.04 -75.81
N GLY A 899 49.51 -68.20 -75.83
CA GLY A 899 48.90 -67.69 -77.08
C GLY A 899 47.67 -68.41 -77.66
N THR A 900 46.72 -67.72 -78.32
CA THR A 900 46.58 -66.26 -78.61
C THR A 900 45.13 -65.88 -78.99
N ALA A 901 44.81 -64.58 -78.82
CA ALA A 901 43.71 -63.78 -79.43
C ALA A 901 42.26 -63.97 -78.90
N ALA A 902 41.37 -62.96 -78.93
CA ALA A 902 41.52 -61.48 -79.00
C ALA A 902 40.17 -60.76 -78.75
N GLY A 903 40.24 -59.48 -78.31
CA GLY A 903 39.18 -58.44 -78.34
C GLY A 903 38.17 -58.42 -77.18
N ASP A 904 37.64 -57.26 -76.74
CA ASP A 904 38.01 -55.83 -76.96
C ASP A 904 37.37 -54.92 -75.86
N GLU A 905 37.88 -53.68 -75.69
CA GLU A 905 37.41 -52.53 -74.84
C GLU A 905 37.77 -52.48 -73.31
N ASP A 906 37.76 -51.26 -72.72
CA ASP A 906 38.39 -50.80 -71.45
C ASP A 906 37.46 -49.81 -70.66
N ASP A 907 37.68 -49.26 -69.43
CA ASP A 907 38.77 -49.27 -68.42
C ASP A 907 38.21 -49.69 -67.01
N LEU A 908 38.13 -49.02 -65.83
CA LEU A 908 38.38 -47.69 -65.18
C LEU A 908 38.53 -47.96 -63.64
N PHE A 909 39.19 -47.21 -62.73
CA PHE A 909 40.19 -46.11 -62.74
C PHE A 909 40.84 -45.95 -61.29
N GLU A 910 41.68 -44.93 -61.04
CA GLU A 910 42.35 -44.56 -59.75
C GLU A 910 41.42 -43.83 -58.72
N VAL A 911 41.76 -43.47 -57.45
CA VAL A 911 43.04 -42.99 -56.84
C VAL A 911 43.21 -43.22 -55.31
N ARG A 912 44.36 -42.80 -54.73
CA ARG A 912 45.02 -43.22 -53.45
C ARG A 912 45.66 -41.98 -52.72
N GLU A 913 46.35 -41.94 -51.54
CA GLU A 913 46.78 -42.88 -50.46
C GLU A 913 47.32 -42.14 -49.16
N THR A 914 47.68 -42.90 -48.09
CA THR A 914 48.75 -42.72 -47.02
C THR A 914 49.00 -41.45 -46.12
N SER A 915 48.69 -41.59 -44.81
CA SER A 915 49.56 -41.52 -43.58
C SER A 915 50.51 -40.36 -43.12
N THR A 916 50.64 -40.23 -41.77
CA THR A 916 51.69 -39.58 -40.91
C THR A 916 51.55 -38.09 -40.50
N SER A 917 52.48 -37.54 -39.67
CA SER A 917 52.17 -36.71 -38.48
C SER A 917 53.08 -35.48 -38.18
N GLU A 918 52.62 -34.64 -37.23
CA GLU A 918 53.31 -33.59 -36.44
C GLU A 918 53.45 -32.11 -36.95
N THR A 919 53.12 -31.18 -36.02
CA THR A 919 53.62 -29.79 -35.79
C THR A 919 53.59 -28.67 -36.85
N GLY A 920 53.03 -27.50 -36.46
CA GLY A 920 53.72 -26.18 -36.54
C GLY A 920 53.16 -25.08 -37.47
N GLY A 921 53.17 -23.81 -37.00
CA GLY A 921 52.78 -22.58 -37.75
C GLY A 921 51.29 -22.20 -37.56
N SER A 922 50.84 -21.02 -37.10
CA SER A 922 51.36 -19.63 -37.05
C SER A 922 51.21 -18.87 -38.39
N ASP A 923 50.71 -17.62 -38.47
CA ASP A 923 50.15 -16.65 -37.50
C ASP A 923 48.80 -16.08 -38.07
N ASP A 924 48.15 -14.95 -37.74
CA ASP A 924 48.38 -13.72 -36.95
C ASP A 924 47.01 -13.01 -36.65
N ILE A 925 47.02 -11.79 -36.07
CA ILE A 925 45.98 -10.74 -36.02
C ILE A 925 44.96 -10.77 -34.84
N PHE A 926 45.44 -10.23 -33.71
CA PHE A 926 44.81 -9.25 -32.78
C PHE A 926 43.28 -9.20 -32.53
N GLY A 927 42.89 -9.14 -31.24
CA GLY A 927 41.87 -8.16 -30.79
C GLY A 927 40.93 -8.53 -29.62
N SER A 928 41.21 -7.99 -28.43
CA SER A 928 40.27 -7.72 -27.31
C SER A 928 40.67 -6.35 -26.71
N PRO A 929 39.88 -5.62 -25.87
CA PRO A 929 38.61 -5.99 -25.20
C PRO A 929 37.51 -4.87 -25.15
N ALA A 930 36.38 -5.20 -24.50
CA ALA A 930 35.57 -4.38 -23.55
C ALA A 930 34.87 -3.02 -23.91
N ALA A 931 33.73 -2.85 -23.22
CA ALA A 931 33.12 -1.60 -22.70
C ALA A 931 32.26 -0.66 -23.59
N ALA A 932 31.08 -0.34 -23.03
CA ALA A 932 30.24 0.89 -23.11
C ALA A 932 29.84 1.54 -24.46
N PRO A 933 28.55 1.93 -24.63
CA PRO A 933 28.08 2.71 -25.78
C PRO A 933 28.14 4.24 -25.57
N PRO A 934 28.60 5.00 -26.58
CA PRO A 934 28.28 6.42 -26.78
C PRO A 934 27.68 6.69 -28.20
N PRO A 935 27.35 7.94 -28.58
CA PRO A 935 26.15 8.19 -29.39
C PRO A 935 26.36 8.91 -30.73
N SER A 936 25.28 9.13 -31.49
CA SER A 936 25.02 10.33 -32.32
C SER A 936 23.68 10.20 -33.08
N ASP A 937 23.19 11.20 -33.83
CA ASP A 937 22.87 12.62 -33.54
C ASP A 937 22.23 13.21 -34.82
N PHE A 938 21.53 14.34 -34.74
CA PHE A 938 20.80 15.03 -35.83
C PHE A 938 19.67 14.22 -36.54
N GLY A 939 18.49 14.76 -36.85
CA GLY A 939 18.04 16.15 -36.83
C GLY A 939 17.56 16.61 -38.21
N GLY A 940 16.25 16.80 -38.39
CA GLY A 940 15.65 17.26 -39.65
C GLY A 940 14.11 17.26 -39.57
N GLY A 941 13.46 18.25 -40.17
CA GLY A 941 12.00 18.46 -40.02
C GLY A 941 11.26 18.73 -41.33
N GLY A 942 9.92 18.82 -41.21
CA GLY A 942 8.97 19.00 -42.31
C GLY A 942 7.94 17.85 -42.35
N GLY A 943 6.67 18.07 -42.75
CA GLY A 943 6.04 19.35 -43.09
C GLY A 943 4.89 19.23 -44.09
N SER A 944 3.69 18.86 -43.61
CA SER A 944 2.42 18.95 -44.35
C SER A 944 1.25 18.89 -43.35
N THR A 945 0.37 19.87 -43.19
CA THR A 945 -0.63 20.42 -44.15
C THR A 945 -1.60 19.38 -44.70
N PHE A 946 -2.81 19.36 -44.14
CA PHE A 946 -4.04 19.00 -44.84
C PHE A 946 -5.16 19.89 -44.32
N ASP A 947 -6.01 20.38 -45.22
CA ASP A 947 -6.90 21.51 -44.96
C ASP A 947 -8.31 21.10 -44.48
N ASP A 948 -8.94 22.03 -43.76
CA ASP A 948 -10.39 22.18 -43.56
C ASP A 948 -11.11 22.20 -44.93
N PRO A 949 -12.41 21.83 -45.06
CA PRO A 949 -13.41 22.90 -44.85
C PRO A 949 -14.87 22.49 -44.50
N PHE A 950 -15.62 23.48 -43.99
CA PHE A 950 -17.09 23.56 -43.79
C PHE A 950 -17.71 22.53 -42.82
N SER A 951 -18.45 22.89 -41.76
CA SER A 951 -19.43 23.97 -41.55
C SER A 951 -20.76 23.82 -42.30
N THR A 952 -21.68 23.06 -41.69
CA THR A 952 -23.13 23.33 -41.69
C THR A 952 -23.71 22.98 -40.32
N SER A 953 -24.69 23.74 -39.85
CA SER A 953 -25.29 23.63 -38.52
C SER A 953 -26.64 22.91 -38.53
N GLU A 954 -26.82 21.93 -37.64
CA GLU A 954 -28.15 21.53 -37.14
C GLU A 954 -28.12 21.41 -35.61
N THR A 955 -28.72 22.39 -34.93
CA THR A 955 -28.97 22.35 -33.48
C THR A 955 -30.39 21.84 -33.24
N THR A 956 -30.52 20.57 -32.85
CA THR A 956 -31.80 20.03 -32.35
C THR A 956 -32.10 20.60 -30.97
N VAL A 957 -33.20 21.34 -30.86
CA VAL A 957 -33.73 21.86 -29.59
C VAL A 957 -34.22 20.69 -28.72
N PHE A 958 -33.95 20.76 -27.42
CA PHE A 958 -34.71 20.05 -26.38
C PHE A 958 -35.58 21.07 -25.65
N ASP A 959 -36.85 20.76 -25.44
CA ASP A 959 -37.82 21.68 -24.87
C ASP A 959 -37.62 21.86 -23.34
N ASP A 960 -37.72 23.12 -22.89
CA ASP A 960 -37.64 23.51 -21.47
C ASP A 960 -39.07 23.74 -20.91
N PRO A 961 -39.54 22.94 -19.93
CA PRO A 961 -40.95 22.90 -19.54
C PRO A 961 -41.34 23.83 -18.36
N PHE A 962 -40.73 25.01 -18.21
CA PHE A 962 -41.15 26.02 -17.22
C PHE A 962 -41.65 27.32 -17.88
N ALA A 963 -42.95 27.36 -18.18
CA ALA A 963 -43.62 28.54 -18.72
C ALA A 963 -43.89 29.61 -17.65
N GLU A 964 -43.63 30.87 -18.00
CA GLU A 964 -43.84 32.04 -17.14
C GLU A 964 -45.33 32.32 -16.86
N ALA A 965 -45.64 32.83 -15.66
CA ALA A 965 -46.94 33.38 -15.33
C ALA A 965 -47.00 34.90 -15.63
N PRO A 966 -48.12 35.42 -16.16
CA PRO A 966 -48.23 36.84 -16.53
C PRO A 966 -48.38 37.76 -15.31
N PRO A 967 -47.97 39.04 -15.41
CA PRO A 967 -48.13 40.02 -14.34
C PRO A 967 -49.61 40.39 -14.11
N MET A 968 -49.96 40.69 -12.86
CA MET A 968 -51.20 41.42 -12.52
C MET A 968 -50.90 42.89 -12.21
N GLU A 969 -51.88 43.74 -12.50
CA GLU A 969 -51.84 45.20 -12.34
C GLU A 969 -52.18 45.67 -10.91
N GLU A 970 -52.19 46.98 -10.72
CA GLU A 970 -52.33 47.70 -9.43
C GLU A 970 -53.68 47.50 -8.72
N SER A 971 -53.65 47.28 -7.39
CA SER A 971 -54.65 47.81 -6.43
C SER A 971 -54.11 47.84 -5.00
#